data_AF-A0A1V4B102-F1
#
_entry.id   AF-A0A1V4B102-F1
#
_cell.length_a   1.000
_cell.length_b   1.000
_cell.length_c   1.000
_cell.angle_alpha   90.00
_cell.angle_beta   90.00
_cell.angle_gamma   90.00
#
_symmetry.space_group_name_H-M   'P 1'
#
loop_
_entity.id
_entity.type
_entity.pdbx_description
1 polymer ?
#
loop_
_entity_poly.entity_id
_entity_poly.type
_entity_poly.pdbx_seq_one_letter_code
_entity_poly.pdbx_strand_id
1 'polypeptide(L)'
;MKNNLKLTALAIFTHLIFQQIAYASVVRDDVDYQYFRDFAENKGKFFVGASNIAIHNKNGDLVGIAMRDLPMPDLSAVVRDGFATAISPQYINSVKHNTGYGSVQFGGATKNPDANHYNYLVVDRNDFLGEDKGINADYHLPRLHKLITEIEPTVITSAGSASRTYLNKNRFPSFARVGAGTQGTRDPNNVTTRIADPYRYLLGGTPLNITRGDLNGWADASGNLFEDYYGPLANYAAAGDSGSPLWVFDKQENRWVYYAALRGGKNGINGNLNSYIVVRKDWNKQQMQEDIAGTITNNSTAPLNWTIQDNAISNISNGSDIDFSLAIHNPNLVNESKRPADLAKNHGKTVYFSGQDCVLHLMQNINQGAGALYFDTNFSVEGNRDDIEWIGAGVSVAENKQVTWKIHNPENDRLSKIGKGTLYVNGKGANKGDISVGEGKVILAQQENDAGEKQAFNQVGIVSGRSTVVLNDATQVDPDKIYFGFRGGRLDLNGNNLTFKYIQNTDEGARIVNHNLTKAATVKITNPPLTDTNKISAFNGYFGENDKNRKNGQLNLNFAPETDEHLFFITGGLELNGDINITKGNLLLSGRPTPHAYDHLKGKDVIIEDDWIDRTFNANTINVEHGNFYVGRNVQSVNANFSAQNQANLHLGFIQNHTPVCIRSDYSGKVLSCQAENLEEKVYQSIPTTKISGNVNLADNSKLALGKTELKGHITTSPNTEVQLYKDAHWIMSNDNTVDNLVLNEGSRVSLNGDENNTNILTINRSLSGNGIFRFSTHTSDQVGNKILIKGAALGNYQFDVEDQGA
;
A
#
# COMPACT_ATOMS: atom_id res chain seq x y z
N MET A 1 6.42 -57.97 -34.06
CA MET A 1 5.14 -58.67 -33.83
C MET A 1 4.77 -58.54 -32.36
N LYS A 2 3.57 -57.98 -32.08
CA LYS A 2 2.72 -58.11 -30.88
C LYS A 2 3.30 -57.60 -29.54
N ASN A 3 2.82 -56.47 -29.01
CA ASN A 3 1.60 -56.24 -28.20
C ASN A 3 1.62 -56.85 -26.79
N ASN A 4 1.50 -55.97 -25.78
CA ASN A 4 0.60 -56.01 -24.60
C ASN A 4 1.31 -55.46 -23.35
N LEU A 5 0.67 -54.92 -22.32
CA LEU A 5 -0.56 -54.13 -22.10
C LEU A 5 -0.37 -53.59 -20.67
N LYS A 6 -0.96 -52.42 -20.33
CA LYS A 6 -0.92 -51.81 -18.99
C LYS A 6 -1.41 -52.78 -17.90
N LEU A 7 -0.79 -52.71 -16.72
CA LEU A 7 -1.47 -52.97 -15.45
C LEU A 7 -1.13 -51.85 -14.44
N THR A 8 -2.07 -50.93 -14.31
CA THR A 8 -2.26 -50.04 -13.16
C THR A 8 -2.56 -50.87 -11.92
N ALA A 9 -1.70 -50.81 -10.90
CA ALA A 9 -1.97 -51.33 -9.57
C ALA A 9 -2.32 -50.16 -8.63
N LEU A 10 -3.58 -50.16 -8.25
CA LEU A 10 -4.27 -49.28 -7.32
C LEU A 10 -3.75 -49.57 -5.88
N ALA A 11 -3.01 -48.64 -5.28
CA ALA A 11 -2.72 -48.67 -3.84
C ALA A 11 -3.62 -47.64 -3.13
N ILE A 12 -4.80 -48.10 -2.74
CA ILE A 12 -5.68 -47.42 -1.80
C ILE A 12 -4.99 -47.46 -0.42
N PHE A 13 -4.37 -46.35 -0.02
CA PHE A 13 -4.09 -46.10 1.39
C PHE A 13 -5.26 -45.29 1.95
N THR A 14 -6.22 -45.99 2.55
CA THR A 14 -7.19 -45.41 3.48
C THR A 14 -6.45 -44.87 4.71
N HIS A 15 -6.01 -43.62 4.63
CA HIS A 15 -5.70 -42.84 5.82
C HIS A 15 -7.02 -42.45 6.47
N LEU A 16 -7.46 -43.25 7.45
CA LEU A 16 -8.36 -42.77 8.51
C LEU A 16 -7.56 -41.79 9.38
N ILE A 17 -7.35 -40.59 8.83
CA ILE A 17 -7.14 -39.40 9.64
C ILE A 17 -8.47 -39.19 10.35
N PHE A 18 -8.47 -39.13 11.67
CA PHE A 18 -9.55 -38.46 12.38
C PHE A 18 -9.59 -37.02 11.85
N GLN A 19 -10.38 -36.79 10.80
CA GLN A 19 -10.70 -35.47 10.31
C GLN A 19 -11.52 -34.81 11.41
N GLN A 20 -10.86 -34.02 12.25
CA GLN A 20 -11.56 -33.02 13.03
C GLN A 20 -12.25 -32.10 12.02
N ILE A 21 -13.56 -32.08 12.12
CA ILE A 21 -14.44 -31.48 11.14
C ILE A 21 -14.22 -29.96 11.16
N ALA A 22 -13.96 -29.37 9.98
CA ALA A 22 -13.73 -27.94 9.79
C ALA A 22 -15.06 -27.15 9.75
N TYR A 23 -15.18 -25.98 10.40
CA TYR A 23 -16.43 -25.21 10.55
C TYR A 23 -16.25 -23.68 10.50
N ALA A 24 -17.29 -22.85 10.30
CA ALA A 24 -17.14 -21.47 9.76
C ALA A 24 -17.10 -20.21 10.65
N SER A 25 -16.42 -19.14 10.20
CA SER A 25 -16.87 -17.76 10.37
C SER A 25 -18.26 -17.57 9.73
N VAL A 26 -19.23 -17.20 10.55
CA VAL A 26 -20.64 -17.03 10.18
C VAL A 26 -21.09 -15.61 10.46
N VAL A 27 -21.73 -15.00 9.46
CA VAL A 27 -22.29 -13.65 9.53
C VAL A 27 -23.79 -13.66 9.22
N ARG A 28 -24.51 -12.60 9.57
CA ARG A 28 -25.93 -12.44 9.20
C ARG A 28 -26.11 -12.37 7.67
N ASP A 29 -27.22 -12.90 7.16
CA ASP A 29 -27.49 -13.02 5.72
C ASP A 29 -28.31 -11.88 5.10
N ASP A 30 -28.84 -10.96 5.92
CA ASP A 30 -29.66 -9.83 5.51
C ASP A 30 -28.84 -8.57 5.14
N VAL A 31 -27.54 -8.55 5.45
CA VAL A 31 -26.57 -7.52 5.05
C VAL A 31 -25.70 -8.03 3.91
N ASP A 32 -25.21 -7.12 3.05
CA ASP A 32 -24.26 -7.51 1.99
C ASP A 32 -22.99 -8.11 2.60
N TYR A 33 -22.60 -9.28 2.09
CA TYR A 33 -21.39 -9.98 2.47
C TYR A 33 -20.13 -9.13 2.25
N GLN A 34 -20.17 -8.21 1.27
CA GLN A 34 -19.08 -7.31 0.96
C GLN A 34 -18.70 -6.43 2.16
N TYR A 35 -19.64 -6.03 3.03
CA TYR A 35 -19.31 -5.25 4.22
C TYR A 35 -18.34 -5.98 5.16
N PHE A 36 -18.55 -7.28 5.38
CA PHE A 36 -17.69 -8.09 6.25
C PHE A 36 -16.31 -8.36 5.63
N ARG A 37 -16.26 -8.47 4.30
CA ARG A 37 -15.02 -8.63 3.54
C ARG A 37 -14.19 -7.35 3.53
N ASP A 38 -14.84 -6.22 3.26
CA ASP A 38 -14.21 -4.89 3.28
C ASP A 38 -13.72 -4.53 4.69
N PHE A 39 -14.50 -4.85 5.72
CA PHE A 39 -14.07 -4.70 7.11
C PHE A 39 -12.76 -5.46 7.37
N ALA A 40 -12.67 -6.72 6.93
CA ALA A 40 -11.52 -7.58 7.19
C ALA A 40 -10.23 -7.10 6.51
N GLU A 41 -10.36 -6.45 5.35
CA GLU A 41 -9.23 -6.01 4.53
C GLU A 41 -8.96 -4.49 4.63
N ASN A 42 -9.63 -3.77 5.54
CA ASN A 42 -9.61 -2.31 5.65
C ASN A 42 -9.90 -1.59 4.33
N LYS A 43 -10.92 -2.05 3.61
CA LYS A 43 -11.33 -1.60 2.28
C LYS A 43 -12.74 -0.99 2.29
N GLY A 44 -13.19 -0.49 1.15
CA GLY A 44 -14.47 0.19 0.99
C GLY A 44 -14.59 1.34 1.98
N LYS A 45 -15.66 1.33 2.76
CA LYS A 45 -15.92 2.32 3.81
C LYS A 45 -15.10 2.10 5.10
N PHE A 46 -14.34 1.00 5.21
CA PHE A 46 -13.60 0.60 6.41
C PHE A 46 -12.09 0.84 6.30
N PHE A 47 -11.66 1.88 5.58
CA PHE A 47 -10.26 2.30 5.63
C PHE A 47 -9.86 2.67 7.08
N VAL A 48 -8.58 2.50 7.40
CA VAL A 48 -8.06 2.72 8.77
C VAL A 48 -8.42 4.13 9.25
N GLY A 49 -9.03 4.23 10.44
CA GLY A 49 -9.47 5.49 11.02
C GLY A 49 -10.90 5.93 10.65
N ALA A 50 -11.57 5.29 9.68
CA ALA A 50 -12.98 5.58 9.37
C ALA A 50 -13.88 5.36 10.60
N SER A 51 -14.94 6.16 10.74
CA SER A 51 -15.89 6.05 11.86
C SER A 51 -17.31 6.32 11.39
N ASN A 52 -18.30 5.94 12.21
CA ASN A 52 -19.71 6.21 11.97
C ASN A 52 -20.23 5.70 10.61
N ILE A 53 -19.92 4.44 10.30
CA ILE A 53 -20.21 3.84 9.00
C ILE A 53 -21.63 3.25 9.01
N ALA A 54 -22.53 3.83 8.22
CA ALA A 54 -23.90 3.35 8.09
C ALA A 54 -23.96 2.02 7.31
N ILE A 55 -24.57 1.00 7.93
CA ILE A 55 -24.75 -0.33 7.36
C ILE A 55 -26.22 -0.53 7.02
N HIS A 56 -26.49 -0.88 5.77
CA HIS A 56 -27.83 -1.10 5.26
C HIS A 56 -28.03 -2.59 4.93
N ASN A 57 -29.26 -3.07 5.09
CA ASN A 57 -29.64 -4.41 4.65
C ASN A 57 -29.75 -4.45 3.11
N LYS A 58 -30.01 -5.63 2.56
CA LYS A 58 -30.19 -5.85 1.12
C LYS A 58 -31.41 -5.14 0.51
N ASN A 59 -32.35 -4.66 1.34
CA ASN A 59 -33.51 -3.86 0.91
C ASN A 59 -33.23 -2.34 0.97
N GLY A 60 -32.08 -1.92 1.49
CA GLY A 60 -31.70 -0.52 1.64
C GLY A 60 -32.07 0.12 2.99
N ASP A 61 -32.64 -0.63 3.94
CA ASP A 61 -32.96 -0.10 5.26
C ASP A 61 -31.71 -0.04 6.16
N LEU A 62 -31.62 1.01 6.99
CA LEU A 62 -30.53 1.14 7.96
C LEU A 62 -30.64 0.04 9.03
N VAL A 63 -29.60 -0.79 9.14
CA VAL A 63 -29.47 -1.83 10.18
C VAL A 63 -28.80 -1.26 11.42
N GLY A 64 -27.79 -0.39 11.24
CA GLY A 64 -27.06 0.22 12.33
C GLY A 64 -25.82 0.99 11.87
N ILE A 65 -25.04 1.44 12.84
CA ILE A 65 -23.81 2.21 12.61
C ILE A 65 -22.62 1.38 13.12
N ALA A 66 -21.75 0.94 12.21
CA ALA A 66 -20.48 0.32 12.56
C ALA A 66 -19.46 1.38 12.97
N MET A 67 -18.56 1.03 13.90
CA MET A 67 -17.51 1.94 14.41
C MET A 67 -18.09 3.28 14.92
N ARG A 68 -19.19 3.21 15.68
CA ARG A 68 -19.84 4.40 16.24
C ARG A 68 -18.90 5.12 17.21
N ASP A 69 -18.58 6.37 16.89
CA ASP A 69 -17.68 7.25 17.66
C ASP A 69 -16.28 6.66 17.92
N LEU A 70 -15.87 5.66 17.13
CA LEU A 70 -14.58 4.97 17.25
C LEU A 70 -13.92 4.88 15.89
N PRO A 71 -12.58 5.03 15.81
CA PRO A 71 -11.86 4.83 14.56
C PRO A 71 -11.81 3.35 14.20
N MET A 72 -11.91 3.01 12.92
CA MET A 72 -11.66 1.66 12.41
C MET A 72 -10.21 1.25 12.71
N PRO A 73 -9.94 0.07 13.32
CA PRO A 73 -8.59 -0.39 13.60
C PRO A 73 -7.80 -0.68 12.31
N ASP A 74 -6.47 -0.60 12.42
CA ASP A 74 -5.56 -1.21 11.46
C ASP A 74 -5.45 -2.71 11.72
N LEU A 75 -5.93 -3.52 10.79
CA LEU A 75 -5.96 -4.98 10.89
C LEU A 75 -4.76 -5.63 10.19
N SER A 76 -3.79 -4.85 9.71
CA SER A 76 -2.65 -5.37 8.95
C SER A 76 -1.68 -6.22 9.77
N ALA A 77 -1.70 -6.12 11.11
CA ALA A 77 -0.90 -6.99 11.99
C ALA A 77 -1.32 -8.47 11.93
N VAL A 78 -2.46 -8.80 11.32
CA VAL A 78 -2.88 -10.20 11.11
C VAL A 78 -2.13 -10.78 9.92
N VAL A 79 -1.75 -12.05 10.06
CA VAL A 79 -1.25 -12.81 8.91
C VAL A 79 -2.33 -12.92 7.84
N ARG A 80 -1.95 -12.96 6.56
CA ARG A 80 -2.89 -12.95 5.43
C ARG A 80 -3.96 -14.07 5.50
N ASP A 81 -3.62 -15.18 6.13
CA ASP A 81 -4.50 -16.34 6.33
C ASP A 81 -5.32 -16.30 7.64
N GLY A 82 -5.22 -15.22 8.43
CA GLY A 82 -6.13 -14.93 9.54
C GLY A 82 -5.92 -15.66 10.86
N PHE A 83 -4.96 -16.58 10.96
CA PHE A 83 -4.81 -17.49 12.11
C PHE A 83 -3.77 -17.04 13.18
N ALA A 84 -3.10 -15.91 12.97
CA ALA A 84 -2.08 -15.38 13.88
C ALA A 84 -1.94 -13.86 13.75
N THR A 85 -1.31 -13.22 14.73
CA THR A 85 -1.18 -11.76 14.78
C THR A 85 0.18 -11.33 15.31
N ALA A 86 0.86 -10.42 14.60
CA ALA A 86 2.13 -9.85 15.04
C ALA A 86 1.92 -8.91 16.23
N ILE A 87 2.56 -9.23 17.36
CA ILE A 87 2.49 -8.45 18.60
C ILE A 87 3.84 -7.83 19.00
N SER A 88 4.88 -8.14 18.24
CA SER A 88 6.24 -7.61 18.33
C SER A 88 6.91 -7.75 16.96
N PRO A 89 7.96 -6.98 16.62
CA PRO A 89 8.57 -7.00 15.28
C PRO A 89 9.08 -8.37 14.82
N GLN A 90 9.19 -9.36 15.71
CA GLN A 90 9.66 -10.71 15.40
C GLN A 90 8.77 -11.82 15.96
N TYR A 91 7.62 -11.49 16.57
CA TYR A 91 6.80 -12.49 17.25
C TYR A 91 5.32 -12.33 16.90
N ILE A 92 4.69 -13.48 16.69
CA ILE A 92 3.26 -13.60 16.46
C ILE A 92 2.60 -14.31 17.63
N ASN A 93 1.37 -13.96 17.96
CA ASN A 93 0.52 -14.72 18.86
C ASN A 93 -0.53 -15.52 18.08
N SER A 94 -0.82 -16.72 18.56
CA SER A 94 -1.86 -17.62 18.08
C SER A 94 -2.09 -18.71 19.15
N VAL A 95 -2.80 -19.77 18.82
CA VAL A 95 -3.10 -20.91 19.71
C VAL A 95 -2.23 -22.12 19.37
N LYS A 96 -1.78 -22.83 20.41
CA LYS A 96 -0.83 -23.96 20.30
C LYS A 96 -1.34 -25.12 19.45
N HIS A 97 -2.65 -25.36 19.41
CA HIS A 97 -3.21 -26.44 18.60
C HIS A 97 -3.11 -26.17 17.09
N ASN A 98 -2.76 -24.95 16.66
CA ASN A 98 -2.40 -24.68 15.27
C ASN A 98 -0.96 -25.15 15.01
N THR A 99 -0.78 -26.45 14.80
CA THR A 99 0.55 -27.07 14.71
C THR A 99 1.13 -27.13 13.30
N GLY A 100 0.35 -26.81 12.27
CA GLY A 100 0.69 -27.11 10.88
C GLY A 100 1.51 -26.06 10.13
N TYR A 101 1.44 -24.80 10.51
CA TYR A 101 2.11 -23.72 9.76
C TYR A 101 3.59 -23.60 10.16
N GLY A 102 4.46 -23.46 9.15
CA GLY A 102 5.89 -23.19 9.32
C GLY A 102 6.34 -21.81 8.83
N SER A 103 5.43 -21.05 8.22
CA SER A 103 5.68 -19.69 7.80
C SER A 103 4.39 -18.88 7.81
N VAL A 104 4.54 -17.55 7.78
CA VAL A 104 3.46 -16.58 7.69
C VAL A 104 3.82 -15.44 6.73
N GLN A 105 2.82 -14.72 6.25
CA GLN A 105 2.97 -13.53 5.40
C GLN A 105 2.10 -12.39 5.94
N PHE A 106 2.55 -11.16 5.73
CA PHE A 106 1.85 -9.92 6.10
C PHE A 106 1.55 -9.06 4.87
N GLY A 107 0.77 -7.99 5.07
CA GLY A 107 0.35 -7.07 4.02
C GLY A 107 -1.01 -7.45 3.41
N GLY A 108 -1.33 -6.86 2.26
CA GLY A 108 -2.65 -7.01 1.63
C GLY A 108 -2.96 -8.45 1.17
N ALA A 109 -4.23 -8.84 1.20
CA ALA A 109 -4.74 -10.12 0.69
C ALA A 109 -4.76 -10.18 -0.86
N THR A 110 -3.64 -9.84 -1.51
CA THR A 110 -3.48 -9.72 -2.96
C THR A 110 -2.58 -10.80 -3.56
N LYS A 111 -2.78 -11.15 -4.83
CA LYS A 111 -1.89 -11.94 -5.70
C LYS A 111 -1.08 -11.07 -6.68
N ASN A 112 -1.06 -9.75 -6.50
CA ASN A 112 -0.22 -8.85 -7.28
C ASN A 112 1.27 -9.22 -7.09
N PRO A 113 2.01 -9.58 -8.16
CA PRO A 113 3.43 -9.92 -8.04
C PRO A 113 4.28 -8.76 -7.53
N ASP A 114 3.91 -7.51 -7.80
CA ASP A 114 4.64 -6.32 -7.34
C ASP A 114 4.67 -6.18 -5.80
N ALA A 115 3.74 -6.87 -5.11
CA ALA A 115 3.69 -6.87 -3.65
C ALA A 115 4.90 -7.57 -3.02
N ASN A 116 5.57 -8.47 -3.76
CA ASN A 116 6.76 -9.20 -3.30
C ASN A 116 6.57 -9.79 -1.88
N HIS A 117 5.44 -10.47 -1.65
CA HIS A 117 5.11 -11.05 -0.35
C HIS A 117 6.24 -11.92 0.20
N TYR A 118 6.63 -11.68 1.45
CA TYR A 118 7.73 -12.37 2.08
C TYR A 118 7.26 -13.44 3.06
N ASN A 119 7.86 -14.63 2.96
CA ASN A 119 7.61 -15.74 3.86
C ASN A 119 8.47 -15.61 5.13
N TYR A 120 7.85 -15.21 6.24
CA TYR A 120 8.46 -15.23 7.55
C TYR A 120 8.39 -16.64 8.13
N LEU A 121 9.53 -17.32 8.26
CA LEU A 121 9.62 -18.67 8.78
C LEU A 121 9.52 -18.66 10.30
N VAL A 122 8.82 -19.66 10.85
CA VAL A 122 8.76 -19.93 12.28
C VAL A 122 10.05 -20.65 12.69
N VAL A 123 10.83 -20.06 13.59
CA VAL A 123 12.08 -20.66 14.11
C VAL A 123 11.87 -21.36 15.45
N ASP A 124 10.93 -20.85 16.24
CA ASP A 124 10.44 -21.45 17.47
C ASP A 124 8.95 -21.17 17.59
N ARG A 125 8.18 -22.11 18.14
CA ARG A 125 6.76 -21.91 18.41
C ARG A 125 6.53 -21.24 19.76
N ASN A 126 7.43 -21.42 20.72
CA ASN A 126 7.24 -21.02 22.12
C ASN A 126 5.87 -21.47 22.62
N ASP A 127 5.63 -22.79 22.61
CA ASP A 127 4.39 -23.37 23.09
C ASP A 127 4.28 -23.19 24.62
N PHE A 128 3.21 -22.59 25.11
CA PHE A 128 2.99 -22.52 26.56
C PHE A 128 2.78 -23.93 27.14
N LEU A 129 3.43 -24.20 28.27
CA LEU A 129 3.43 -25.52 28.90
C LEU A 129 2.37 -25.69 30.00
N GLY A 130 1.67 -24.62 30.42
CA GLY A 130 0.64 -24.72 31.45
C GLY A 130 1.19 -24.71 32.88
N GLU A 131 2.34 -24.08 33.10
CA GLU A 131 3.09 -24.12 34.37
C GLU A 131 2.34 -23.44 35.54
N ASP A 132 1.38 -22.57 35.24
CA ASP A 132 0.45 -22.00 36.21
C ASP A 132 -0.81 -22.87 36.35
N LYS A 133 -1.04 -23.43 37.54
CA LYS A 133 -2.26 -24.22 37.86
C LYS A 133 -3.52 -23.38 37.60
N GLY A 134 -4.21 -23.66 36.51
CA GLY A 134 -5.50 -23.06 36.15
C GLY A 134 -5.51 -22.20 34.88
N ILE A 135 -4.36 -21.97 34.22
CA ILE A 135 -4.30 -21.24 32.93
C ILE A 135 -4.21 -22.23 31.76
N ASN A 136 -5.00 -22.00 30.70
CA ASN A 136 -5.09 -22.90 29.55
C ASN A 136 -3.75 -23.08 28.81
N ALA A 137 -3.36 -24.31 28.44
CA ALA A 137 -2.11 -24.57 27.73
C ALA A 137 -2.13 -24.20 26.22
N ASP A 138 -3.29 -23.87 25.68
CA ASP A 138 -3.53 -23.69 24.24
C ASP A 138 -3.14 -22.29 23.74
N TYR A 139 -1.85 -21.95 23.86
CA TYR A 139 -1.30 -20.64 23.55
C TYR A 139 0.16 -20.79 23.14
N HIS A 140 0.61 -20.03 22.15
CA HIS A 140 2.01 -20.00 21.74
C HIS A 140 2.45 -18.61 21.28
N LEU A 141 3.76 -18.35 21.28
CA LEU A 141 4.34 -17.09 20.82
C LEU A 141 5.46 -17.33 19.79
N PRO A 142 5.13 -17.78 18.57
CA PRO A 142 6.16 -18.12 17.61
C PRO A 142 7.11 -16.95 17.30
N ARG A 143 8.41 -17.26 17.32
CA ARG A 143 9.48 -16.38 16.85
C ARG A 143 9.67 -16.56 15.35
N LEU A 144 9.85 -15.45 14.64
CA LEU A 144 10.10 -15.42 13.21
C LEU A 144 11.59 -15.29 12.89
N HIS A 145 12.03 -15.81 11.74
CA HIS A 145 13.44 -15.73 11.35
C HIS A 145 13.91 -14.34 10.92
N LYS A 146 12.97 -13.43 10.61
CA LYS A 146 13.24 -12.04 10.19
C LYS A 146 12.33 -11.05 10.92
N LEU A 147 12.80 -9.81 11.03
CA LEU A 147 12.00 -8.67 11.49
C LEU A 147 10.94 -8.32 10.44
N ILE A 148 9.71 -8.12 10.89
CA ILE A 148 8.57 -7.77 10.03
C ILE A 148 8.71 -6.32 9.58
N THR A 149 8.63 -6.07 8.26
CA THR A 149 8.80 -4.74 7.68
C THR A 149 7.49 -4.14 7.16
N GLU A 150 6.55 -4.95 6.69
CA GLU A 150 5.34 -4.49 5.99
C GLU A 150 4.32 -3.81 6.91
N ILE A 151 4.35 -4.10 8.21
CA ILE A 151 3.33 -3.66 9.17
C ILE A 151 3.95 -3.15 10.48
N GLU A 152 3.15 -2.44 11.27
CA GLU A 152 3.44 -2.20 12.68
C GLU A 152 2.76 -3.30 13.51
N PRO A 153 3.48 -4.04 14.37
CA PRO A 153 2.87 -5.01 15.26
C PRO A 153 1.84 -4.35 16.18
N THR A 154 0.74 -5.05 16.44
CA THR A 154 -0.32 -4.50 17.31
C THR A 154 0.13 -4.46 18.76
N VAL A 155 -0.27 -3.41 19.47
CA VAL A 155 0.02 -3.28 20.90
C VAL A 155 -0.90 -4.19 21.71
N ILE A 156 -0.33 -4.88 22.69
CA ILE A 156 -1.06 -5.73 23.63
C ILE A 156 -1.68 -4.88 24.73
N THR A 157 -2.90 -5.21 25.13
CA THR A 157 -3.60 -4.54 26.24
C THR A 157 -2.78 -4.46 27.53
N SER A 158 -2.82 -3.30 28.19
CA SER A 158 -2.22 -3.11 29.52
C SER A 158 -3.11 -3.55 30.69
N ALA A 159 -4.39 -3.88 30.44
CA ALA A 159 -5.39 -4.12 31.49
C ALA A 159 -5.29 -5.50 32.18
N GLY A 160 -4.29 -6.30 31.80
CA GLY A 160 -4.02 -7.62 32.38
C GLY A 160 -4.90 -8.74 31.81
N SER A 161 -4.74 -9.95 32.35
CA SER A 161 -5.38 -11.17 31.83
C SER A 161 -6.75 -11.46 32.43
N ALA A 162 -7.24 -10.62 33.35
CA ALA A 162 -8.54 -10.78 34.00
C ALA A 162 -9.68 -10.39 33.05
N SER A 163 -10.39 -11.37 32.50
CA SER A 163 -11.46 -11.13 31.52
C SER A 163 -12.60 -10.25 32.03
N ARG A 164 -12.89 -10.27 33.34
CA ARG A 164 -13.89 -9.38 33.97
C ARG A 164 -13.58 -7.89 33.77
N THR A 165 -12.30 -7.52 33.67
CA THR A 165 -11.89 -6.14 33.41
C THR A 165 -12.50 -5.60 32.12
N TYR A 166 -12.60 -6.45 31.09
CA TYR A 166 -13.05 -6.10 29.75
C TYR A 166 -14.58 -6.01 29.62
N LEU A 167 -15.33 -6.32 30.67
CA LEU A 167 -16.79 -6.14 30.73
C LEU A 167 -17.19 -4.68 31.02
N ASN A 168 -16.24 -3.84 31.44
CA ASN A 168 -16.49 -2.43 31.70
C ASN A 168 -16.65 -1.64 30.39
N LYS A 169 -17.89 -1.51 29.91
CA LYS A 169 -18.23 -0.78 28.66
C LYS A 169 -17.82 0.71 28.67
N ASN A 170 -17.63 1.32 29.85
CA ASN A 170 -17.16 2.70 29.93
C ASN A 170 -15.67 2.82 29.52
N ARG A 171 -14.89 1.76 29.73
CA ARG A 171 -13.49 1.68 29.27
C ARG A 171 -13.36 0.96 27.93
N PHE A 172 -14.08 -0.15 27.76
CA PHE A 172 -14.00 -1.06 26.62
C PHE A 172 -15.32 -1.08 25.84
N PRO A 173 -15.62 -0.03 25.06
CA PRO A 173 -16.92 0.16 24.42
C PRO A 173 -17.17 -0.77 23.21
N SER A 174 -16.12 -1.24 22.53
CA SER A 174 -16.24 -2.04 21.31
C SER A 174 -15.06 -2.97 21.11
N PHE A 175 -15.29 -4.00 20.30
CA PHE A 175 -14.37 -5.07 19.96
C PHE A 175 -14.38 -5.30 18.45
N ALA A 176 -13.24 -5.72 17.91
CA ALA A 176 -13.11 -6.09 16.51
C ALA A 176 -12.44 -7.46 16.40
N ARG A 177 -12.84 -8.26 15.41
CA ARG A 177 -12.21 -9.53 15.09
C ARG A 177 -12.08 -9.71 13.59
N VAL A 178 -11.10 -10.52 13.19
CA VAL A 178 -10.89 -10.97 11.81
C VAL A 178 -10.50 -12.44 11.85
N GLY A 179 -10.81 -13.21 10.81
CA GLY A 179 -10.23 -14.54 10.60
C GLY A 179 -10.65 -15.16 9.28
N ALA A 180 -10.08 -16.32 8.99
CA ALA A 180 -10.33 -17.07 7.77
C ALA A 180 -10.76 -18.51 8.08
N GLY A 181 -11.64 -18.71 9.07
CA GLY A 181 -12.30 -20.00 9.27
C GLY A 181 -13.10 -20.44 8.05
N THR A 182 -13.83 -21.55 8.15
CA THR A 182 -14.82 -21.88 7.09
C THR A 182 -15.76 -20.68 6.93
N GLN A 183 -16.54 -20.55 5.87
CA GLN A 183 -17.32 -19.32 5.63
C GLN A 183 -18.80 -19.66 5.60
N GLY A 184 -19.66 -18.83 6.18
CA GLY A 184 -21.09 -19.10 6.30
C GLY A 184 -21.95 -17.84 6.50
N THR A 185 -23.23 -17.97 6.20
CA THR A 185 -24.25 -16.96 6.55
C THR A 185 -25.35 -17.59 7.42
N ARG A 186 -26.00 -16.81 8.26
CA ARG A 186 -27.09 -17.26 9.13
C ARG A 186 -28.30 -16.36 8.96
N ASP A 187 -29.47 -16.97 8.82
CA ASP A 187 -30.75 -16.27 8.73
C ASP A 187 -31.30 -15.90 10.12
N PRO A 188 -32.32 -15.01 10.22
CA PRO A 188 -32.95 -14.65 11.48
C PRO A 188 -33.56 -15.83 12.25
N ASN A 189 -33.81 -16.97 11.59
CA ASN A 189 -34.32 -18.21 12.20
C ASN A 189 -33.19 -19.13 12.71
N ASN A 190 -31.94 -18.66 12.70
CA ASN A 190 -30.72 -19.39 13.05
C ASN A 190 -30.36 -20.55 12.10
N VAL A 191 -30.91 -20.58 10.89
CA VAL A 191 -30.50 -21.53 9.86
C VAL A 191 -29.17 -21.05 9.26
N THR A 192 -28.14 -21.89 9.35
CA THR A 192 -26.80 -21.55 8.86
C THR A 192 -26.53 -22.20 7.51
N THR A 193 -26.13 -21.40 6.52
CA THR A 193 -25.70 -21.83 5.19
C THR A 193 -24.19 -21.74 5.08
N ARG A 194 -23.53 -22.82 4.68
CA ARG A 194 -22.08 -22.84 4.42
C ARG A 194 -21.79 -22.24 3.05
N ILE A 195 -20.80 -21.36 2.97
CA ILE A 195 -20.41 -20.59 1.78
C ILE A 195 -19.06 -21.05 1.20
N ALA A 196 -18.03 -21.24 2.02
CA ALA A 196 -16.70 -21.66 1.55
C ALA A 196 -15.90 -22.42 2.61
N ASP A 197 -14.86 -23.13 2.18
CA ASP A 197 -13.87 -23.80 3.05
C ASP A 197 -13.04 -22.79 3.87
N PRO A 198 -12.32 -23.22 4.92
CA PRO A 198 -11.39 -22.35 5.64
C PRO A 198 -10.19 -21.92 4.78
N TYR A 199 -9.55 -20.83 5.20
CA TYR A 199 -8.33 -20.23 4.63
C TYR A 199 -8.47 -19.81 3.16
N ARG A 200 -9.68 -19.44 2.74
CA ARG A 200 -9.97 -18.94 1.39
C ARG A 200 -9.84 -17.42 1.30
N TYR A 201 -10.31 -16.72 2.33
CA TYR A 201 -10.31 -15.26 2.46
C TYR A 201 -10.67 -14.87 3.90
N LEU A 202 -10.44 -13.60 4.25
CA LEU A 202 -10.76 -13.05 5.57
C LEU A 202 -12.21 -12.56 5.62
N LEU A 203 -12.87 -12.81 6.75
CA LEU A 203 -14.05 -12.05 7.20
C LEU A 203 -13.73 -11.32 8.49
N GLY A 204 -14.28 -10.12 8.62
CA GLY A 204 -14.11 -9.28 9.79
C GLY A 204 -15.44 -8.70 10.27
N GLY A 205 -15.43 -8.24 11.50
CA GLY A 205 -16.56 -7.60 12.14
C GLY A 205 -16.35 -7.45 13.63
N THR A 206 -17.45 -7.41 14.37
CA THR A 206 -17.46 -7.43 15.83
C THR A 206 -17.70 -8.86 16.32
N PRO A 207 -17.20 -9.25 17.50
CA PRO A 207 -17.54 -10.55 18.09
C PRO A 207 -19.02 -10.56 18.56
N LEU A 208 -19.50 -11.75 18.96
CA LEU A 208 -20.69 -11.84 19.81
C LEU A 208 -20.48 -11.12 21.17
N ASN A 209 -21.54 -10.96 21.98
CA ASN A 209 -21.46 -10.26 23.27
C ASN A 209 -20.41 -10.88 24.20
N ILE A 210 -19.46 -10.08 24.69
CA ILE A 210 -18.50 -10.55 25.68
C ILE A 210 -19.23 -10.71 27.01
N THR A 211 -19.32 -11.94 27.51
CA THR A 211 -20.21 -12.30 28.63
C THR A 211 -19.44 -12.65 29.88
N ARG A 212 -18.64 -13.72 29.89
CA ARG A 212 -17.75 -14.08 31.00
C ARG A 212 -16.85 -15.26 30.61
N GLY A 213 -15.54 -15.14 30.77
CA GLY A 213 -14.67 -16.31 30.95
C GLY A 213 -14.56 -16.71 32.42
N ASP A 214 -14.34 -17.98 32.69
CA ASP A 214 -13.93 -18.45 34.01
C ASP A 214 -12.58 -17.84 34.44
N LEU A 215 -12.21 -18.03 35.71
CA LEU A 215 -11.04 -17.38 36.31
C LEU A 215 -9.75 -17.71 35.54
N ASN A 216 -8.94 -16.67 35.28
CA ASN A 216 -7.56 -16.68 34.77
C ASN A 216 -7.34 -17.09 33.30
N GLY A 217 -7.41 -16.11 32.37
CA GLY A 217 -6.83 -16.23 31.03
C GLY A 217 -7.78 -16.63 29.90
N TRP A 218 -9.09 -16.63 30.15
CA TRP A 218 -10.14 -17.00 29.19
C TRP A 218 -11.18 -15.88 29.05
N ALA A 219 -11.71 -15.69 27.84
CA ALA A 219 -12.86 -14.83 27.56
C ALA A 219 -13.89 -15.53 26.67
N ASP A 220 -15.18 -15.42 27.01
CA ASP A 220 -16.27 -15.95 26.17
C ASP A 220 -17.08 -14.82 25.53
N ALA A 221 -17.38 -15.01 24.26
CA ALA A 221 -18.34 -14.24 23.48
C ALA A 221 -19.54 -15.14 23.16
N SER A 222 -20.76 -14.74 23.53
CA SER A 222 -21.97 -15.50 23.23
C SER A 222 -23.14 -14.61 22.88
N GLY A 223 -24.11 -15.12 22.12
CA GLY A 223 -25.29 -14.35 21.71
C GLY A 223 -25.70 -14.60 20.27
N ASN A 224 -26.46 -13.66 19.71
CA ASN A 224 -27.02 -13.74 18.37
C ASN A 224 -26.34 -12.74 17.40
N LEU A 225 -26.17 -13.12 16.14
CA LEU A 225 -25.61 -12.28 15.06
C LEU A 225 -26.48 -11.06 14.69
N PHE A 226 -27.76 -11.10 15.05
CA PHE A 226 -28.72 -10.03 14.77
C PHE A 226 -28.85 -9.02 15.91
N GLU A 227 -28.16 -9.22 17.03
CA GLU A 227 -28.11 -8.29 18.17
C GLU A 227 -26.93 -7.33 18.04
N ASP A 228 -27.19 -6.03 18.23
CA ASP A 228 -26.17 -4.98 18.14
C ASP A 228 -25.52 -4.71 19.51
N TYR A 229 -24.50 -5.50 19.85
CA TYR A 229 -23.72 -5.28 21.07
C TYR A 229 -22.57 -4.28 20.90
N TYR A 230 -21.91 -4.33 19.74
CA TYR A 230 -20.68 -3.57 19.43
C TYR A 230 -20.71 -2.98 18.01
N GLY A 231 -21.81 -3.16 17.28
CA GLY A 231 -21.99 -2.80 15.88
C GLY A 231 -22.87 -3.82 15.14
N PRO A 232 -23.45 -3.43 13.98
CA PRO A 232 -24.37 -4.26 13.20
C PRO A 232 -23.70 -5.44 12.46
N LEU A 233 -22.36 -5.49 12.46
CA LEU A 233 -21.55 -6.50 11.77
C LEU A 233 -21.03 -7.55 12.77
N ALA A 234 -21.93 -8.19 13.52
CA ALA A 234 -21.55 -9.28 14.40
C ALA A 234 -21.09 -10.51 13.60
N ASN A 235 -20.12 -11.22 14.16
CA ASN A 235 -19.49 -12.38 13.54
C ASN A 235 -19.30 -13.48 14.59
N TYR A 236 -19.68 -14.71 14.23
CA TYR A 236 -19.43 -15.91 15.00
C TYR A 236 -18.29 -16.69 14.33
N ALA A 237 -17.19 -16.89 15.05
CA ALA A 237 -16.05 -17.61 14.53
C ALA A 237 -16.26 -19.14 14.60
N ALA A 238 -15.65 -19.91 13.71
CA ALA A 238 -15.53 -21.36 13.93
C ALA A 238 -14.28 -21.97 13.29
N ALA A 239 -14.23 -23.29 13.10
CA ALA A 239 -12.97 -23.98 12.77
C ALA A 239 -12.15 -23.40 11.58
N GLY A 240 -10.86 -23.22 11.86
CA GLY A 240 -9.95 -22.46 11.02
C GLY A 240 -9.81 -21.00 11.44
N ASP A 241 -10.75 -20.45 12.21
CA ASP A 241 -10.55 -19.17 12.92
C ASP A 241 -9.70 -19.34 14.19
N SER A 242 -9.35 -20.56 14.59
CA SER A 242 -8.46 -20.80 15.72
C SER A 242 -7.17 -19.98 15.57
N GLY A 243 -6.78 -19.27 16.63
CA GLY A 243 -5.64 -18.35 16.65
C GLY A 243 -5.93 -16.95 16.13
N SER A 244 -7.08 -16.74 15.50
CA SER A 244 -7.47 -15.43 14.95
C SER A 244 -7.68 -14.38 16.04
N PRO A 245 -7.40 -13.11 15.75
CA PRO A 245 -7.36 -12.05 16.76
C PRO A 245 -8.71 -11.53 17.21
N LEU A 246 -8.72 -11.06 18.45
CA LEU A 246 -9.72 -10.18 19.03
C LEU A 246 -9.01 -8.92 19.57
N TRP A 247 -9.44 -7.75 19.10
CA TRP A 247 -9.03 -6.46 19.65
C TRP A 247 -10.16 -5.82 20.45
N VAL A 248 -9.78 -4.92 21.32
CA VAL A 248 -10.68 -4.07 22.09
C VAL A 248 -10.22 -2.63 21.99
N PHE A 249 -11.15 -1.68 21.86
CA PHE A 249 -10.80 -0.28 22.01
C PHE A 249 -10.70 0.05 23.49
N ASP A 250 -9.55 0.53 23.95
CA ASP A 250 -9.35 0.95 25.33
C ASP A 250 -9.43 2.48 25.41
N LYS A 251 -10.50 3.02 26.01
CA LYS A 251 -10.68 4.47 26.19
C LYS A 251 -9.64 5.10 27.11
N GLN A 252 -9.00 4.34 28.00
CA GLN A 252 -7.91 4.88 28.82
C GLN A 252 -6.62 5.03 28.02
N GLU A 253 -6.35 4.12 27.09
CA GLU A 253 -5.21 4.21 26.18
C GLU A 253 -5.52 4.99 24.89
N ASN A 254 -6.80 5.29 24.66
CA ASN A 254 -7.36 5.92 23.46
C ASN A 254 -6.91 5.25 22.14
N ARG A 255 -6.91 3.91 22.13
CA ARG A 255 -6.50 3.12 20.95
C ARG A 255 -7.07 1.70 20.99
N TRP A 256 -7.02 1.04 19.84
CA TRP A 256 -7.21 -0.41 19.75
C TRP A 256 -6.00 -1.15 20.33
N VAL A 257 -6.28 -2.15 21.15
CA VAL A 257 -5.27 -3.04 21.73
C VAL A 257 -5.64 -4.50 21.49
N TYR A 258 -4.64 -5.33 21.23
CA TYR A 258 -4.80 -6.77 21.09
C TYR A 258 -5.17 -7.38 22.43
N TYR A 259 -6.28 -8.10 22.45
CA TYR A 259 -6.88 -8.63 23.66
C TYR A 259 -6.71 -10.15 23.77
N ALA A 260 -7.03 -10.90 22.71
CA ALA A 260 -7.08 -12.34 22.80
C ALA A 260 -6.95 -13.04 21.45
N ALA A 261 -6.56 -14.32 21.47
CA ALA A 261 -6.61 -15.22 20.33
C ALA A 261 -7.82 -16.16 20.45
N LEU A 262 -8.55 -16.40 19.37
CA LEU A 262 -9.66 -17.35 19.37
C LEU A 262 -9.14 -18.77 19.64
N ARG A 263 -9.72 -19.44 20.62
CA ARG A 263 -9.48 -20.87 20.87
C ARG A 263 -10.39 -21.76 20.04
N GLY A 264 -11.68 -21.43 20.00
CA GLY A 264 -12.68 -22.22 19.31
C GLY A 264 -14.09 -21.87 19.75
N GLY A 265 -15.08 -22.64 19.29
CA GLY A 265 -16.49 -22.48 19.67
C GLY A 265 -17.17 -23.82 19.95
N LYS A 266 -18.40 -23.76 20.48
CA LYS A 266 -19.24 -24.96 20.71
C LYS A 266 -20.15 -25.21 19.51
N ASN A 267 -20.51 -26.46 19.25
CA ASN A 267 -21.50 -26.85 18.22
C ASN A 267 -21.14 -26.46 16.77
N GLY A 268 -19.85 -26.30 16.46
CA GLY A 268 -19.37 -26.05 15.11
C GLY A 268 -19.98 -24.80 14.50
N ILE A 269 -20.41 -24.88 13.23
CA ILE A 269 -20.95 -23.75 12.46
C ILE A 269 -22.31 -23.23 12.98
N ASN A 270 -23.05 -24.06 13.71
CA ASN A 270 -24.36 -23.74 14.28
C ASN A 270 -24.26 -23.18 15.71
N GLY A 271 -23.04 -22.92 16.19
CA GLY A 271 -22.81 -22.42 17.53
C GLY A 271 -23.16 -20.95 17.71
N ASN A 272 -23.18 -20.55 18.98
CA ASN A 272 -23.47 -19.20 19.46
C ASN A 272 -22.55 -18.79 20.62
N LEU A 273 -21.43 -19.51 20.79
CA LEU A 273 -20.44 -19.25 21.82
C LEU A 273 -19.04 -19.48 21.26
N ASN A 274 -18.21 -18.45 21.34
CA ASN A 274 -16.78 -18.47 21.07
C ASN A 274 -15.99 -18.23 22.33
N SER A 275 -14.87 -18.93 22.43
CA SER A 275 -13.95 -18.86 23.54
C SER A 275 -12.58 -18.40 23.05
N TYR A 276 -11.97 -17.49 23.80
CA TYR A 276 -10.72 -16.83 23.47
C TYR A 276 -9.73 -17.01 24.61
N ILE A 277 -8.46 -17.18 24.26
CA ILE A 277 -7.35 -17.12 25.22
C ILE A 277 -6.86 -15.69 25.30
N VAL A 278 -6.98 -15.10 26.49
CA VAL A 278 -6.50 -13.75 26.76
C VAL A 278 -4.98 -13.73 26.64
N VAL A 279 -4.48 -12.70 25.97
CA VAL A 279 -3.05 -12.48 25.77
C VAL A 279 -2.29 -12.39 27.09
N ARG A 280 -1.05 -12.90 27.12
CA ARG A 280 -0.24 -13.06 28.34
C ARG A 280 0.94 -12.13 28.32
N LYS A 281 0.72 -10.87 28.66
CA LYS A 281 1.74 -9.81 28.57
C LYS A 281 3.06 -10.18 29.26
N ASP A 282 3.01 -10.62 30.52
CA ASP A 282 4.23 -10.87 31.31
C ASP A 282 4.98 -12.12 30.82
N TRP A 283 4.25 -13.21 30.53
CA TRP A 283 4.84 -14.42 29.95
C TRP A 283 5.43 -14.11 28.56
N ASN A 284 4.70 -13.40 27.69
CA ASN A 284 5.21 -13.01 26.38
C ASN A 284 6.52 -12.23 26.52
N LYS A 285 6.57 -11.28 27.48
CA LYS A 285 7.79 -10.51 27.76
C LYS A 285 8.94 -11.44 28.17
N GLN A 286 8.71 -12.36 29.11
CA GLN A 286 9.73 -13.31 29.57
C GLN A 286 10.24 -14.19 28.42
N GLN A 287 9.35 -14.77 27.62
CA GLN A 287 9.72 -15.60 26.47
C GLN A 287 10.56 -14.83 25.45
N MET A 288 10.17 -13.60 25.10
CA MET A 288 10.96 -12.77 24.19
C MET A 288 12.35 -12.40 24.78
N GLN A 289 12.51 -12.36 26.11
CA GLN A 289 13.81 -12.10 26.73
C GLN A 289 14.77 -13.29 26.61
N GLU A 290 14.27 -14.53 26.52
CA GLU A 290 15.14 -15.70 26.33
C GLU A 290 15.92 -15.63 25.01
N ASP A 291 15.44 -14.85 24.05
CA ASP A 291 16.04 -14.64 22.74
C ASP A 291 16.97 -13.42 22.65
N ILE A 292 17.17 -12.71 23.75
CA ILE A 292 18.01 -11.52 23.85
C ILE A 292 19.26 -11.89 24.64
N ALA A 293 20.45 -11.76 24.03
CA ALA A 293 21.71 -11.98 24.72
C ALA A 293 22.01 -10.87 25.73
N GLY A 294 21.51 -9.66 25.48
CA GLY A 294 21.67 -8.49 26.35
C GLY A 294 21.98 -7.22 25.59
N THR A 295 22.48 -6.23 26.33
CA THR A 295 22.87 -4.91 25.82
C THR A 295 24.37 -4.70 26.00
N ILE A 296 25.07 -4.42 24.91
CA ILE A 296 26.44 -3.89 24.93
C ILE A 296 26.34 -2.37 25.10
N THR A 297 26.63 -1.90 26.31
CA THR A 297 26.72 -0.46 26.60
C THR A 297 28.16 -0.03 26.42
N ASN A 298 28.42 0.66 25.31
CA ASN A 298 29.75 1.12 24.99
C ASN A 298 30.13 2.36 25.82
N ASN A 299 31.18 2.24 26.63
CA ASN A 299 31.65 3.29 27.52
C ASN A 299 32.91 4.01 27.02
N SER A 300 33.46 3.60 25.86
CA SER A 300 34.65 4.20 25.25
C SER A 300 34.52 4.24 23.73
N THR A 301 35.38 4.95 23.01
CA THR A 301 35.39 4.90 21.53
C THR A 301 36.24 3.76 20.96
N ALA A 302 36.74 2.85 21.81
CA ALA A 302 37.53 1.71 21.35
C ALA A 302 36.70 0.79 20.46
N PRO A 303 37.24 0.31 19.32
CA PRO A 303 36.49 -0.54 18.42
C PRO A 303 36.20 -1.91 19.05
N LEU A 304 35.04 -2.46 18.71
CA LEU A 304 34.63 -3.82 19.04
C LEU A 304 35.01 -4.76 17.90
N ASN A 305 35.53 -5.93 18.22
CA ASN A 305 35.78 -7.01 17.26
C ASN A 305 34.77 -8.13 17.50
N TRP A 306 34.10 -8.56 16.44
CA TRP A 306 33.20 -9.70 16.41
C TRP A 306 33.90 -10.90 15.78
N THR A 307 34.17 -11.92 16.58
CA THR A 307 34.82 -13.16 16.16
C THR A 307 33.94 -14.37 16.43
N ILE A 308 34.02 -15.38 15.57
CA ILE A 308 33.40 -16.70 15.82
C ILE A 308 34.30 -17.51 16.75
N GLN A 309 33.69 -18.17 17.73
CA GLN A 309 34.30 -19.18 18.61
C GLN A 309 33.75 -20.58 18.25
N ASP A 310 34.07 -21.59 19.06
CA ASP A 310 33.55 -22.94 18.87
C ASP A 310 32.06 -23.06 19.27
N ASN A 311 31.42 -24.16 18.84
CA ASN A 311 30.07 -24.56 19.28
C ASN A 311 28.95 -23.54 18.99
N ALA A 312 29.01 -22.85 17.83
CA ALA A 312 28.03 -21.86 17.41
C ALA A 312 27.87 -20.68 18.38
N ILE A 313 28.97 -20.32 19.04
CA ILE A 313 29.11 -19.12 19.86
C ILE A 313 30.05 -18.16 19.14
N SER A 314 29.79 -16.87 19.28
CA SER A 314 30.65 -15.78 18.85
C SER A 314 30.93 -14.85 20.02
N ASN A 315 31.88 -13.95 19.86
CA ASN A 315 32.25 -12.99 20.88
C ASN A 315 32.41 -11.60 20.29
N ILE A 316 31.87 -10.60 20.99
CA ILE A 316 32.04 -9.18 20.68
C ILE A 316 32.85 -8.56 21.83
N SER A 317 34.07 -8.11 21.54
CA SER A 317 34.97 -7.59 22.57
C SER A 317 35.80 -6.41 22.10
N ASN A 318 36.23 -5.57 23.04
CA ASN A 318 37.26 -4.54 22.80
C ASN A 318 38.64 -4.94 23.36
N GLY A 319 38.79 -6.18 23.85
CA GLY A 319 40.01 -6.67 24.49
C GLY A 319 40.26 -6.13 25.90
N SER A 320 39.28 -5.45 26.49
CA SER A 320 39.38 -4.87 27.83
C SER A 320 38.09 -5.06 28.65
N ASP A 321 37.25 -4.04 28.80
CA ASP A 321 36.06 -4.04 29.65
C ASP A 321 34.81 -4.64 29.00
N ILE A 322 34.79 -4.77 27.67
CA ILE A 322 33.69 -5.43 26.94
C ILE A 322 34.19 -6.79 26.43
N ASP A 323 33.55 -7.84 26.94
CA ASP A 323 33.71 -9.24 26.49
C ASP A 323 32.33 -9.90 26.50
N PHE A 324 31.67 -9.93 25.35
CA PHE A 324 30.26 -10.28 25.21
C PHE A 324 30.07 -11.54 24.35
N SER A 325 29.73 -12.64 25.01
CA SER A 325 29.43 -13.92 24.35
C SER A 325 28.03 -13.89 23.72
N LEU A 326 27.92 -14.40 22.50
CA LEU A 326 26.70 -14.38 21.71
C LEU A 326 26.50 -15.69 20.95
N ALA A 327 25.41 -16.40 21.26
CA ALA A 327 24.95 -17.53 20.46
C ALA A 327 24.49 -17.07 19.06
N ILE A 328 24.94 -17.80 18.04
CA ILE A 328 24.66 -17.53 16.62
C ILE A 328 23.96 -18.74 15.98
N HIS A 329 23.82 -18.80 14.66
CA HIS A 329 23.20 -19.96 14.00
C HIS A 329 23.95 -21.26 14.31
N ASN A 330 23.23 -22.30 14.75
CA ASN A 330 23.81 -23.61 15.05
C ASN A 330 23.30 -24.68 14.09
N PRO A 331 24.07 -25.05 13.04
CA PRO A 331 23.63 -26.03 12.05
C PRO A 331 23.43 -27.45 12.60
N ASN A 332 23.92 -27.74 13.81
CA ASN A 332 23.81 -29.06 14.43
C ASN A 332 22.48 -29.26 15.18
N LEU A 333 21.70 -28.19 15.40
CA LEU A 333 20.39 -28.31 16.02
C LEU A 333 19.36 -28.77 14.99
N VAL A 334 18.86 -29.99 15.18
CA VAL A 334 17.81 -30.57 14.34
C VAL A 334 16.48 -30.52 15.06
N ASN A 335 15.42 -30.20 14.32
CA ASN A 335 14.07 -30.29 14.84
C ASN A 335 13.55 -31.72 14.69
N GLU A 336 13.55 -32.49 15.77
CA GLU A 336 13.00 -33.85 15.81
C GLU A 336 11.46 -33.87 15.91
N SER A 337 10.83 -32.71 16.15
CA SER A 337 9.39 -32.57 16.19
C SER A 337 8.79 -32.61 14.79
N LYS A 338 7.58 -33.18 14.66
CA LYS A 338 6.78 -33.07 13.43
C LYS A 338 6.22 -31.66 13.19
N ARG A 339 6.34 -30.75 14.16
CA ARG A 339 5.85 -29.37 14.05
C ARG A 339 6.94 -28.50 13.39
N PRO A 340 6.61 -27.73 12.34
CA PRO A 340 7.58 -26.85 11.70
C PRO A 340 8.18 -25.83 12.68
N ALA A 341 9.51 -25.84 12.76
CA ALA A 341 10.37 -24.90 13.47
C ALA A 341 11.81 -25.10 12.97
N ASP A 342 12.61 -24.03 12.94
CA ASP A 342 14.02 -24.04 12.55
C ASP A 342 14.90 -23.69 13.76
N LEU A 343 15.21 -24.72 14.55
CA LEU A 343 15.96 -24.58 15.80
C LEU A 343 17.40 -24.10 15.58
N ALA A 344 17.99 -24.40 14.41
CA ALA A 344 19.32 -23.94 14.03
C ALA A 344 19.37 -22.42 13.93
N LYS A 345 18.35 -21.81 13.31
CA LYS A 345 18.19 -20.34 13.30
C LYS A 345 17.81 -19.80 14.67
N ASN A 346 16.95 -20.50 15.42
CA ASN A 346 16.50 -20.03 16.74
C ASN A 346 17.63 -19.90 17.77
N HIS A 347 18.71 -20.70 17.66
CA HIS A 347 19.86 -20.60 18.55
C HIS A 347 20.45 -19.18 18.62
N GLY A 348 20.39 -18.47 17.50
CA GLY A 348 20.87 -17.11 17.37
C GLY A 348 20.12 -16.11 18.25
N LYS A 349 20.85 -15.27 18.97
CA LYS A 349 20.29 -14.30 19.92
C LYS A 349 20.42 -12.86 19.44
N THR A 350 19.48 -12.02 19.87
CA THR A 350 19.43 -10.59 19.56
C THR A 350 20.36 -9.81 20.49
N VAL A 351 21.00 -8.76 19.96
CA VAL A 351 21.89 -7.86 20.70
C VAL A 351 21.43 -6.41 20.58
N TYR A 352 21.49 -5.70 21.69
CA TYR A 352 21.27 -4.26 21.75
C TYR A 352 22.59 -3.51 21.93
N PHE A 353 22.76 -2.39 21.25
CA PHE A 353 23.90 -1.50 21.37
C PHE A 353 23.44 -0.12 21.87
N SER A 354 24.09 0.40 22.90
CA SER A 354 23.83 1.71 23.48
C SER A 354 25.12 2.36 23.98
N GLY A 355 25.04 3.58 24.51
CA GLY A 355 26.21 4.31 25.02
C GLY A 355 26.87 5.19 23.97
N GLN A 356 28.19 5.31 24.01
CA GLN A 356 28.96 6.16 23.09
C GLN A 356 29.06 5.57 21.69
N ASP A 357 29.28 6.45 20.72
CA ASP A 357 29.53 6.09 19.32
C ASP A 357 30.68 5.06 19.22
N CYS A 358 30.51 4.04 18.38
CA CYS A 358 31.45 2.92 18.28
C CYS A 358 31.60 2.40 16.85
N VAL A 359 32.63 1.59 16.64
CA VAL A 359 32.84 0.78 15.43
C VAL A 359 32.86 -0.69 15.82
N LEU A 360 32.18 -1.54 15.05
CA LEU A 360 32.19 -2.99 15.17
C LEU A 360 32.82 -3.60 13.92
N HIS A 361 33.94 -4.29 14.09
CA HIS A 361 34.64 -5.02 13.06
C HIS A 361 34.25 -6.50 13.08
N LEU A 362 33.64 -6.98 12.01
CA LEU A 362 33.42 -8.40 11.77
C LEU A 362 34.70 -9.00 11.18
N MET A 363 35.27 -9.97 11.89
CA MET A 363 36.51 -10.63 11.49
C MET A 363 36.29 -11.82 10.55
N GLN A 364 35.03 -12.27 10.43
CA GLN A 364 34.56 -13.32 9.54
C GLN A 364 33.11 -13.05 9.14
N ASN A 365 32.59 -13.81 8.17
CA ASN A 365 31.16 -13.80 7.87
C ASN A 365 30.36 -14.28 9.09
N ILE A 366 29.30 -13.57 9.43
CA ILE A 366 28.48 -13.87 10.62
C ILE A 366 27.09 -14.33 10.17
N ASN A 367 26.71 -15.53 10.57
CA ASN A 367 25.33 -15.99 10.51
C ASN A 367 24.72 -15.99 11.91
N GLN A 368 24.02 -14.92 12.25
CA GLN A 368 23.36 -14.73 13.54
C GLN A 368 22.03 -15.49 13.65
N GLY A 369 21.61 -16.26 12.62
CA GLY A 369 20.34 -16.99 12.62
C GLY A 369 19.15 -16.04 12.74
N ALA A 370 18.30 -16.25 13.75
CA ALA A 370 17.17 -15.38 14.07
C ALA A 370 17.54 -14.23 15.03
N GLY A 371 18.81 -14.04 15.38
CA GLY A 371 19.24 -12.87 16.16
C GLY A 371 19.17 -11.58 15.34
N ALA A 372 18.73 -10.50 15.97
CA ALA A 372 18.69 -9.16 15.39
C ALA A 372 19.73 -8.21 16.03
N LEU A 373 19.99 -7.08 15.38
CA LEU A 373 20.81 -6.00 15.91
C LEU A 373 19.95 -4.76 16.14
N TYR A 374 19.94 -4.26 17.39
CA TYR A 374 19.23 -3.03 17.77
C TYR A 374 20.25 -1.97 18.18
N PHE A 375 20.23 -0.82 17.51
CA PHE A 375 21.14 0.29 17.77
C PHE A 375 20.39 1.48 18.36
N ASP A 376 20.69 1.83 19.61
CA ASP A 376 20.28 3.05 20.29
C ASP A 376 21.46 4.03 20.49
N THR A 377 22.43 3.97 19.57
CA THR A 377 23.59 4.84 19.50
C THR A 377 24.04 4.98 18.05
N ASN A 378 24.87 5.98 17.72
CA ASN A 378 25.48 6.01 16.41
C ASN A 378 26.57 4.94 16.33
N PHE A 379 26.70 4.32 15.17
CA PHE A 379 27.53 3.12 15.06
C PHE A 379 28.10 2.98 13.65
N SER A 380 29.26 2.35 13.52
CA SER A 380 29.77 1.85 12.24
C SER A 380 29.93 0.34 12.32
N VAL A 381 29.46 -0.39 11.32
CA VAL A 381 29.64 -1.84 11.20
C VAL A 381 30.46 -2.12 9.96
N GLU A 382 31.63 -2.74 10.14
CA GLU A 382 32.67 -2.88 9.12
C GLU A 382 33.20 -4.31 9.08
N GLY A 383 33.61 -4.77 7.91
CA GLY A 383 34.33 -6.04 7.75
C GLY A 383 35.83 -5.84 7.79
N ASN A 384 36.59 -6.87 8.17
CA ASN A 384 38.04 -6.89 7.94
C ASN A 384 38.42 -7.04 6.44
N ARG A 385 37.43 -7.32 5.59
CA ARG A 385 37.47 -7.31 4.12
C ARG A 385 36.16 -6.73 3.58
N ASP A 386 36.19 -6.23 2.35
CA ASP A 386 35.08 -5.48 1.73
C ASP A 386 33.82 -6.34 1.48
N ASP A 387 33.97 -7.66 1.35
CA ASP A 387 32.92 -8.64 1.06
C ASP A 387 32.57 -9.51 2.28
N ILE A 388 32.84 -9.04 3.51
CA ILE A 388 32.28 -9.69 4.71
C ILE A 388 30.76 -9.62 4.65
N GLU A 389 30.14 -10.77 4.90
CA GLU A 389 28.68 -10.91 4.92
C GLU A 389 28.15 -11.07 6.35
N TRP A 390 27.01 -10.43 6.62
CA TRP A 390 26.19 -10.71 7.80
C TRP A 390 24.79 -11.13 7.38
N ILE A 391 24.27 -12.16 8.07
CA ILE A 391 22.88 -12.57 8.01
C ILE A 391 22.32 -12.67 9.42
N GLY A 392 21.14 -12.09 9.62
CA GLY A 392 20.37 -12.19 10.86
C GLY A 392 18.92 -11.80 10.63
N ALA A 393 18.14 -11.68 11.69
CA ALA A 393 16.73 -11.33 11.60
C ALA A 393 16.50 -9.92 11.04
N GLY A 394 17.39 -8.98 11.32
CA GLY A 394 17.34 -7.63 10.78
C GLY A 394 18.02 -6.61 11.67
N VAL A 395 17.96 -5.36 11.23
CA VAL A 395 18.58 -4.21 11.88
C VAL A 395 17.50 -3.21 12.26
N SER A 396 17.51 -2.79 13.52
CA SER A 396 16.70 -1.70 14.04
C SER A 396 17.60 -0.53 14.42
N VAL A 397 17.30 0.66 13.91
CA VAL A 397 18.03 1.89 14.29
C VAL A 397 17.06 2.85 14.98
N ALA A 398 17.39 3.26 16.20
CA ALA A 398 16.56 4.15 17.00
C ALA A 398 16.42 5.55 16.38
N GLU A 399 15.37 6.26 16.77
CA GLU A 399 15.11 7.64 16.32
C GLU A 399 16.32 8.54 16.61
N ASN A 400 16.66 9.43 15.67
CA ASN A 400 17.81 10.33 15.73
C ASN A 400 19.19 9.65 15.81
N LYS A 401 19.28 8.33 15.55
CA LYS A 401 20.56 7.62 15.42
C LYS A 401 20.88 7.29 13.97
N GLN A 402 22.16 7.09 13.69
CA GLN A 402 22.65 6.62 12.40
C GLN A 402 23.62 5.45 12.56
N VAL A 403 23.42 4.40 11.78
CA VAL A 403 24.35 3.28 11.64
C VAL A 403 24.96 3.31 10.25
N THR A 404 26.28 3.50 10.16
CA THR A 404 27.05 3.30 8.94
C THR A 404 27.27 1.81 8.74
N TRP A 405 26.79 1.27 7.63
CA TRP A 405 26.76 -0.16 7.34
C TRP A 405 27.65 -0.46 6.13
N LYS A 406 28.81 -1.08 6.37
CA LYS A 406 29.85 -1.31 5.34
C LYS A 406 30.03 -2.78 4.95
N ILE A 407 29.15 -3.66 5.40
CA ILE A 407 29.20 -5.10 5.12
C ILE A 407 28.07 -5.53 4.19
N HIS A 408 28.23 -6.68 3.55
CA HIS A 408 27.27 -7.26 2.62
C HIS A 408 26.27 -8.16 3.35
N ASN A 409 25.26 -8.63 2.63
CA ASN A 409 24.48 -9.79 3.02
C ASN A 409 24.42 -10.79 1.85
N PRO A 410 24.29 -12.10 2.12
CA PRO A 410 24.42 -13.12 1.09
C PRO A 410 23.35 -13.02 -0.01
N GLU A 411 23.64 -13.57 -1.19
CA GLU A 411 22.64 -13.75 -2.24
C GLU A 411 21.43 -14.56 -1.74
N ASN A 412 20.21 -14.13 -2.10
CA ASN A 412 18.93 -14.66 -1.61
C ASN A 412 18.61 -14.38 -0.14
N ASP A 413 19.45 -13.63 0.59
CA ASP A 413 19.07 -13.06 1.88
C ASP A 413 18.36 -11.71 1.70
N ARG A 414 17.37 -11.44 2.55
CA ARG A 414 16.69 -10.14 2.62
C ARG A 414 16.99 -9.47 3.96
N LEU A 415 17.84 -8.45 3.96
CA LEU A 415 18.07 -7.59 5.13
C LEU A 415 16.75 -6.87 5.48
N SER A 416 16.31 -6.97 6.73
CA SER A 416 15.10 -6.30 7.19
C SER A 416 15.49 -5.08 8.02
N LYS A 417 15.10 -3.88 7.58
CA LYS A 417 15.38 -2.61 8.27
C LYS A 417 14.11 -2.02 8.89
N ILE A 418 14.12 -1.83 10.21
CA ILE A 418 13.07 -1.16 10.99
C ILE A 418 13.66 -0.06 11.90
N GLY A 419 12.83 0.61 12.70
CA GLY A 419 13.24 1.71 13.57
C GLY A 419 13.39 3.02 12.80
N LYS A 420 13.02 4.13 13.45
CA LYS A 420 12.92 5.46 12.82
C LYS A 420 14.26 6.07 12.39
N GLY A 421 15.39 5.54 12.85
CA GLY A 421 16.73 6.03 12.54
C GLY A 421 17.21 5.72 11.13
N THR A 422 18.45 6.10 10.87
CA THR A 422 19.09 6.01 9.55
C THR A 422 20.05 4.82 9.47
N LEU A 423 19.92 4.00 8.43
CA LEU A 423 20.96 3.07 8.00
C LEU A 423 21.69 3.69 6.79
N TYR A 424 22.95 4.06 6.97
CA TYR A 424 23.80 4.64 5.93
C TYR A 424 24.64 3.52 5.29
N VAL A 425 24.21 2.99 4.16
CA VAL A 425 24.84 1.86 3.47
C VAL A 425 26.03 2.38 2.66
N ASN A 426 27.24 2.00 3.07
CA ASN A 426 28.49 2.58 2.57
C ASN A 426 29.62 1.53 2.51
N GLY A 427 29.28 0.30 2.12
CA GLY A 427 30.27 -0.74 1.82
C GLY A 427 30.93 -0.54 0.47
N LYS A 428 31.76 -1.50 0.06
CA LYS A 428 32.44 -1.51 -1.25
C LYS A 428 32.04 -2.74 -2.05
N GLY A 429 32.05 -2.63 -3.38
CA GLY A 429 31.78 -3.76 -4.26
C GLY A 429 30.29 -4.03 -4.49
N ALA A 430 30.00 -5.16 -5.13
CA ALA A 430 28.65 -5.58 -5.42
C ALA A 430 28.07 -6.47 -4.31
N ASN A 431 27.22 -5.89 -3.46
CA ASN A 431 26.43 -6.67 -2.51
C ASN A 431 25.32 -7.44 -3.24
N LYS A 432 25.29 -8.76 -3.04
CA LYS A 432 24.37 -9.68 -3.73
C LYS A 432 23.03 -9.85 -3.01
N GLY A 433 22.93 -9.44 -1.75
CA GLY A 433 21.71 -9.56 -0.98
C GLY A 433 20.65 -8.51 -1.31
N ASP A 434 19.44 -8.76 -0.83
CA ASP A 434 18.27 -7.88 -0.95
C ASP A 434 18.05 -7.10 0.35
N ILE A 435 17.23 -6.05 0.29
CA ILE A 435 16.76 -5.32 1.48
C ILE A 435 15.25 -5.06 1.42
N SER A 436 14.58 -5.15 2.57
CA SER A 436 13.24 -4.61 2.80
C SER A 436 13.29 -3.52 3.87
N VAL A 437 12.80 -2.34 3.52
CA VAL A 437 12.84 -1.14 4.36
C VAL A 437 11.44 -0.84 4.87
N GLY A 438 11.18 -1.23 6.10
CA GLY A 438 9.90 -1.02 6.77
C GLY A 438 9.78 0.33 7.46
N GLU A 439 10.85 0.85 8.06
CA GLU A 439 10.77 2.10 8.84
C GLU A 439 12.08 2.90 8.82
N GLY A 440 11.93 4.22 8.96
CA GLY A 440 13.05 5.14 9.07
C GLY A 440 13.69 5.44 7.72
N LYS A 441 14.99 5.70 7.73
CA LYS A 441 15.73 6.10 6.53
C LYS A 441 16.80 5.07 6.16
N VAL A 442 16.93 4.78 4.87
CA VAL A 442 18.09 4.08 4.31
C VAL A 442 18.72 4.98 3.26
N ILE A 443 20.02 5.22 3.36
CA ILE A 443 20.77 5.96 2.34
C ILE A 443 21.67 4.94 1.64
N LEU A 444 21.48 4.77 0.33
CA LEU A 444 22.32 3.91 -0.50
C LEU A 444 23.49 4.74 -1.02
N ALA A 445 24.67 4.48 -0.48
CA ALA A 445 25.92 5.16 -0.79
C ALA A 445 27.08 4.16 -0.91
N GLN A 446 26.83 3.00 -1.50
CA GLN A 446 27.83 1.98 -1.80
C GLN A 446 28.94 2.57 -2.68
N GLN A 447 30.17 2.15 -2.41
CA GLN A 447 31.38 2.56 -3.11
C GLN A 447 31.84 1.45 -4.07
N GLU A 448 32.62 1.82 -5.08
CA GLU A 448 33.30 0.85 -5.94
C GLU A 448 34.38 0.09 -5.15
N ASN A 449 34.56 -1.19 -5.46
CA ASN A 449 35.76 -1.93 -5.06
C ASN A 449 36.90 -1.72 -6.08
N ASP A 450 38.06 -2.33 -5.83
CA ASP A 450 39.23 -2.23 -6.71
C ASP A 450 38.99 -2.82 -8.13
N ALA A 451 37.96 -3.64 -8.30
CA ALA A 451 37.53 -4.18 -9.60
C ALA A 451 36.51 -3.28 -10.34
N GLY A 452 36.12 -2.14 -9.74
CA GLY A 452 35.11 -1.23 -10.30
C GLY A 452 33.66 -1.71 -10.12
N GLU A 453 33.43 -2.74 -9.30
CA GLU A 453 32.08 -3.24 -9.03
C GLU A 453 31.40 -2.39 -7.96
N LYS A 454 30.11 -2.08 -8.16
CA LYS A 454 29.31 -1.29 -7.22
C LYS A 454 27.84 -1.68 -7.31
N GLN A 455 27.29 -2.14 -6.19
CA GLN A 455 25.86 -2.39 -6.01
C GLN A 455 25.54 -2.41 -4.53
N ALA A 456 24.59 -1.57 -4.08
CA ALA A 456 24.18 -1.52 -2.68
C ALA A 456 23.37 -2.75 -2.28
N PHE A 457 22.43 -3.17 -3.13
CA PHE A 457 21.62 -4.39 -2.99
C PHE A 457 21.16 -4.88 -4.37
N ASN A 458 20.87 -6.17 -4.48
CA ASN A 458 20.28 -6.78 -5.67
C ASN A 458 18.80 -6.40 -5.85
N GLN A 459 18.03 -6.30 -4.76
CA GLN A 459 16.64 -5.84 -4.76
C GLN A 459 16.36 -4.92 -3.57
N VAL A 460 15.54 -3.88 -3.77
CA VAL A 460 15.15 -2.92 -2.73
C VAL A 460 13.63 -2.85 -2.62
N GLY A 461 13.11 -3.36 -1.51
CA GLY A 461 11.70 -3.27 -1.14
C GLY A 461 11.40 -2.11 -0.23
N ILE A 462 10.43 -1.27 -0.60
CA ILE A 462 9.94 -0.15 0.21
C ILE A 462 8.51 -0.47 0.65
N VAL A 463 8.29 -0.64 1.95
CA VAL A 463 7.03 -1.15 2.51
C VAL A 463 6.56 -0.42 3.76
N SER A 464 5.28 -0.59 4.09
CA SER A 464 4.52 -0.04 5.22
C SER A 464 4.19 1.45 5.20
N GLY A 465 4.78 2.22 4.28
CA GLY A 465 4.58 3.67 4.17
C GLY A 465 5.41 4.52 5.14
N ARG A 466 6.12 3.88 6.09
CA ARG A 466 6.89 4.57 7.15
C ARG A 466 8.35 4.87 6.78
N SER A 467 8.83 4.34 5.66
CA SER A 467 10.24 4.42 5.28
C SER A 467 10.56 5.45 4.19
N THR A 468 11.84 5.81 4.09
CA THR A 468 12.40 6.58 2.98
C THR A 468 13.75 5.98 2.57
N VAL A 469 13.89 5.62 1.30
CA VAL A 469 15.17 5.21 0.69
C VAL A 469 15.73 6.38 -0.10
N VAL A 470 16.98 6.74 0.13
CA VAL A 470 17.67 7.86 -0.51
C VAL A 470 18.80 7.31 -1.39
N LEU A 471 18.88 7.77 -2.63
CA LEU A 471 19.97 7.43 -3.53
C LEU A 471 21.08 8.48 -3.45
N ASN A 472 22.30 8.08 -3.07
CA ASN A 472 23.43 9.00 -3.13
C ASN A 472 23.83 9.29 -4.59
N ASP A 473 23.73 8.29 -5.46
CA ASP A 473 23.92 8.39 -6.90
C ASP A 473 23.01 7.39 -7.65
N ALA A 474 22.98 7.50 -8.98
CA ALA A 474 22.09 6.72 -9.83
C ALA A 474 22.49 5.24 -10.02
N THR A 475 23.68 4.80 -9.56
CA THR A 475 24.22 3.45 -9.83
C THR A 475 24.15 2.52 -8.61
N GLN A 476 23.42 2.92 -7.57
CA GLN A 476 23.31 2.16 -6.32
C GLN A 476 22.54 0.84 -6.47
N VAL A 477 21.52 0.82 -7.34
CA VAL A 477 20.63 -0.32 -7.56
C VAL A 477 20.04 -0.21 -8.97
N ASP A 478 19.77 -1.34 -9.60
CA ASP A 478 18.96 -1.38 -10.82
C ASP A 478 17.54 -0.84 -10.52
N PRO A 479 17.08 0.25 -11.15
CA PRO A 479 15.73 0.78 -10.94
C PRO A 479 14.62 -0.26 -11.13
N ASP A 480 14.79 -1.22 -12.04
CA ASP A 480 13.80 -2.28 -12.29
C ASP A 480 13.72 -3.29 -11.12
N LYS A 481 14.68 -3.26 -10.19
CA LYS A 481 14.73 -4.08 -8.96
C LYS A 481 14.28 -3.33 -7.71
N ILE A 482 13.76 -2.12 -7.87
CA ILE A 482 13.06 -1.40 -6.79
C ILE A 482 11.57 -1.74 -6.86
N TYR A 483 10.98 -2.10 -5.73
CA TYR A 483 9.52 -2.29 -5.63
C TYR A 483 8.92 -1.55 -4.43
N PHE A 484 7.70 -1.06 -4.63
CA PHE A 484 6.84 -0.55 -3.58
C PHE A 484 5.79 -1.62 -3.24
N GLY A 485 6.03 -2.32 -2.13
CA GLY A 485 5.14 -3.37 -1.64
C GLY A 485 3.93 -2.77 -0.90
N PHE A 486 3.37 -3.53 0.04
CA PHE A 486 2.21 -3.10 0.82
C PHE A 486 2.44 -1.73 1.49
N ARG A 487 1.58 -0.75 1.20
CA ARG A 487 1.63 0.65 1.64
C ARG A 487 2.88 1.43 1.21
N GLY A 488 3.73 0.86 0.38
CA GLY A 488 4.91 1.52 -0.19
C GLY A 488 5.77 2.29 0.81
N GLY A 489 6.06 3.54 0.48
CA GLY A 489 6.98 4.44 1.17
C GLY A 489 7.61 5.41 0.16
N ARG A 490 8.72 6.06 0.52
CA ARG A 490 9.36 7.06 -0.34
C ARG A 490 10.68 6.55 -0.94
N LEU A 491 10.84 6.73 -2.25
CA LEU A 491 12.14 6.74 -2.92
C LEU A 491 12.54 8.19 -3.20
N ASP A 492 13.54 8.68 -2.50
CA ASP A 492 14.14 10.00 -2.70
C ASP A 492 15.31 9.90 -3.68
N LEU A 493 15.14 10.51 -4.85
CA LEU A 493 16.13 10.54 -5.91
C LEU A 493 17.32 11.42 -5.57
N ASN A 494 17.15 12.39 -4.66
CA ASN A 494 18.20 13.28 -4.19
C ASN A 494 19.03 13.91 -5.35
N GLY A 495 18.34 14.40 -6.37
CA GLY A 495 18.95 15.01 -7.56
C GLY A 495 19.57 14.02 -8.57
N ASN A 496 19.26 12.73 -8.48
CA ASN A 496 19.66 11.72 -9.47
C ASN A 496 18.57 11.49 -10.51
N ASN A 497 18.99 11.16 -11.73
CA ASN A 497 18.07 10.75 -12.80
C ASN A 497 17.99 9.22 -12.84
N LEU A 498 16.78 8.67 -12.92
CA LEU A 498 16.56 7.24 -13.07
C LEU A 498 15.76 6.93 -14.32
N THR A 499 16.03 5.80 -14.93
CA THR A 499 15.21 5.23 -16.01
C THR A 499 14.61 3.92 -15.53
N PHE A 500 13.29 3.81 -15.57
CA PHE A 500 12.54 2.59 -15.27
C PHE A 500 11.97 2.03 -16.55
N LYS A 501 12.02 0.71 -16.72
CA LYS A 501 11.12 0.04 -17.66
C LYS A 501 9.71 0.06 -17.11
N TYR A 502 9.57 -0.34 -15.86
CA TYR A 502 8.30 -0.38 -15.14
C TYR A 502 8.55 -0.14 -13.65
N ILE A 503 7.69 0.63 -12.99
CA ILE A 503 7.78 0.86 -11.56
C ILE A 503 6.92 -0.20 -10.86
N GLN A 504 7.55 -1.18 -10.21
CA GLN A 504 6.81 -2.20 -9.45
C GLN A 504 6.10 -1.55 -8.25
N ASN A 505 4.78 -1.58 -8.23
CA ASN A 505 3.99 -0.89 -7.21
C ASN A 505 2.67 -1.62 -6.91
N THR A 506 2.32 -1.67 -5.61
CA THR A 506 1.10 -2.34 -5.14
C THR A 506 -0.09 -1.38 -5.01
N ASP A 507 0.15 -0.22 -4.44
CA ASP A 507 -0.88 0.72 -4.00
C ASP A 507 -0.38 2.17 -4.01
N GLU A 508 -1.22 3.08 -3.55
CA GLU A 508 -0.96 4.52 -3.55
C GLU A 508 0.10 4.97 -2.53
N GLY A 509 0.56 4.08 -1.65
CA GLY A 509 1.66 4.37 -0.73
C GLY A 509 3.02 4.49 -1.43
N ALA A 510 3.14 4.05 -2.68
CA ALA A 510 4.33 4.26 -3.49
C ALA A 510 4.55 5.74 -3.79
N ARG A 511 5.72 6.30 -3.44
CA ARG A 511 6.02 7.70 -3.73
C ARG A 511 7.46 7.89 -4.19
N ILE A 512 7.64 8.55 -5.32
CA ILE A 512 8.96 8.96 -5.84
C ILE A 512 9.09 10.47 -5.66
N VAL A 513 10.13 10.90 -4.94
CA VAL A 513 10.35 12.30 -4.56
C VAL A 513 11.76 12.76 -4.92
N ASN A 514 11.97 14.07 -4.89
CA ASN A 514 13.30 14.65 -4.82
C ASN A 514 13.35 15.62 -3.64
N HIS A 515 14.04 15.27 -2.55
CA HIS A 515 14.21 16.17 -1.41
C HIS A 515 15.43 17.10 -1.57
N ASN A 516 16.16 16.98 -2.66
CA ASN A 516 17.26 17.88 -3.02
C ASN A 516 16.71 19.17 -3.65
N LEU A 517 16.93 20.31 -2.98
CA LEU A 517 16.43 21.62 -3.42
C LEU A 517 17.32 22.32 -4.43
N THR A 518 18.57 21.86 -4.61
CA THR A 518 19.56 22.52 -5.47
C THR A 518 19.83 21.76 -6.77
N LYS A 519 19.50 20.47 -6.82
CA LYS A 519 19.69 19.62 -7.99
C LYS A 519 18.37 18.97 -8.38
N ALA A 520 17.92 19.26 -9.61
CA ALA A 520 16.76 18.62 -10.20
C ALA A 520 16.97 17.12 -10.41
N ALA A 521 15.89 16.35 -10.35
CA ALA A 521 15.87 14.94 -10.68
C ALA A 521 14.87 14.67 -11.82
N THR A 522 15.09 13.62 -12.59
CA THR A 522 14.20 13.19 -13.67
C THR A 522 13.94 11.69 -13.56
N VAL A 523 12.68 11.30 -13.60
CA VAL A 523 12.26 9.91 -13.81
C VAL A 523 11.93 9.73 -15.28
N LYS A 524 12.61 8.81 -15.96
CA LYS A 524 12.25 8.37 -17.31
C LYS A 524 11.55 7.01 -17.25
N ILE A 525 10.44 6.87 -17.96
CA ILE A 525 9.70 5.60 -18.07
C ILE A 525 9.70 5.16 -19.53
N THR A 526 10.26 3.97 -19.81
CA THR A 526 10.36 3.41 -21.16
C THR A 526 9.33 2.34 -21.47
N ASN A 527 8.68 1.73 -20.46
CA ASN A 527 7.56 0.80 -20.61
C ASN A 527 7.68 -0.10 -21.87
N PRO A 528 8.73 -0.94 -21.96
CA PRO A 528 8.82 -1.88 -23.06
C PRO A 528 7.59 -2.80 -23.05
N PRO A 529 7.05 -3.21 -24.21
CA PRO A 529 6.00 -4.20 -24.26
C PRO A 529 6.45 -5.47 -23.54
N LEU A 530 5.73 -5.88 -22.49
CA LEU A 530 6.06 -7.11 -21.76
C LEU A 530 5.74 -8.37 -22.61
N THR A 531 4.81 -8.22 -23.55
CA THR A 531 4.44 -9.14 -24.63
C THR A 531 3.91 -8.32 -25.81
N ASP A 532 3.77 -8.91 -27.00
CA ASP A 532 3.17 -8.24 -28.18
C ASP A 532 1.76 -7.66 -27.91
N THR A 533 1.08 -8.14 -26.86
CA THR A 533 -0.28 -7.76 -26.47
C THR A 533 -0.37 -6.84 -25.25
N ASN A 534 0.69 -6.68 -24.45
CA ASN A 534 0.66 -5.88 -23.21
C ASN A 534 1.30 -4.50 -23.44
N LYS A 535 0.52 -3.60 -24.03
CA LYS A 535 0.89 -2.20 -24.29
C LYS A 535 0.34 -1.24 -23.22
N ILE A 536 0.07 -1.72 -22.00
CA ILE A 536 -0.55 -0.92 -20.94
C ILE A 536 0.19 -1.14 -19.61
N SER A 537 0.61 -0.05 -18.98
CA SER A 537 1.24 -0.04 -17.65
C SER A 537 0.54 0.95 -16.74
N ALA A 538 0.65 0.75 -15.42
CA ALA A 538 0.05 1.65 -14.45
C ALA A 538 0.99 1.99 -13.29
N PHE A 539 0.78 3.17 -12.71
CA PHE A 539 1.36 3.55 -11.43
C PHE A 539 0.28 4.07 -10.48
N ASN A 540 0.12 3.39 -9.36
CA ASN A 540 -0.91 3.72 -8.36
C ASN A 540 -0.44 4.82 -7.39
N GLY A 541 0.86 5.12 -7.39
CA GLY A 541 1.51 6.01 -6.45
C GLY A 541 1.55 7.49 -6.85
N TYR A 542 2.44 8.21 -6.19
CA TYR A 542 2.65 9.65 -6.36
C TYR A 542 4.05 9.98 -6.87
N PHE A 543 4.14 10.98 -7.75
CA PHE A 543 5.39 11.68 -8.02
C PHE A 543 5.38 13.05 -7.32
N GLY A 544 6.45 13.38 -6.61
CA GLY A 544 6.56 14.60 -5.82
C GLY A 544 6.09 14.45 -4.37
N GLU A 545 6.26 15.52 -3.58
CA GLU A 545 5.99 15.54 -2.14
C GLU A 545 4.87 16.52 -1.79
N ASN A 546 3.86 16.06 -1.05
CA ASN A 546 2.79 16.89 -0.49
C ASN A 546 2.83 16.99 1.05
N ASP A 547 3.71 16.25 1.73
CA ASP A 547 3.95 16.46 3.15
C ASP A 547 4.64 17.82 3.34
N LYS A 548 3.91 18.78 3.93
CA LYS A 548 4.38 20.15 4.17
C LYS A 548 5.64 20.22 5.06
N ASN A 549 5.95 19.15 5.80
CA ASN A 549 7.14 19.07 6.64
C ASN A 549 8.36 18.50 5.89
N ARG A 550 8.20 18.14 4.62
CA ARG A 550 9.26 17.59 3.77
C ARG A 550 9.54 18.53 2.62
N LYS A 551 10.72 18.39 2.04
CA LYS A 551 11.19 19.22 0.92
C LYS A 551 10.58 18.69 -0.38
N ASN A 552 10.12 19.57 -1.26
CA ASN A 552 9.69 19.21 -2.61
C ASN A 552 10.63 19.88 -3.62
N GLY A 553 11.78 19.26 -3.90
CA GLY A 553 12.71 19.70 -4.92
C GLY A 553 12.18 19.49 -6.34
N GLN A 554 12.86 20.06 -7.32
CA GLN A 554 12.46 19.92 -8.72
C GLN A 554 12.51 18.45 -9.15
N LEU A 555 11.39 17.93 -9.65
CA LEU A 555 11.25 16.58 -10.17
C LEU A 555 10.51 16.63 -11.52
N ASN A 556 11.13 16.07 -12.55
CA ASN A 556 10.51 15.93 -13.87
C ASN A 556 10.14 14.47 -14.15
N LEU A 557 9.10 14.26 -14.96
CA LEU A 557 8.68 12.95 -15.44
C LEU A 557 8.76 12.91 -16.97
N ASN A 558 9.58 12.01 -17.51
CA ASN A 558 9.71 11.80 -18.94
C ASN A 558 9.11 10.46 -19.33
N PHE A 559 8.02 10.47 -20.09
CA PHE A 559 7.42 9.28 -20.66
C PHE A 559 7.85 9.12 -22.11
N ALA A 560 8.62 8.07 -22.38
CA ALA A 560 9.20 7.79 -23.69
C ALA A 560 9.13 6.29 -23.95
N PRO A 561 7.92 5.75 -24.21
CA PRO A 561 7.73 4.32 -24.43
C PRO A 561 8.46 3.83 -25.67
N GLU A 562 8.68 2.53 -25.80
CA GLU A 562 9.27 1.96 -27.03
C GLU A 562 8.29 2.02 -28.23
N THR A 563 6.98 1.94 -27.97
CA THR A 563 5.93 1.95 -29.00
C THR A 563 4.91 3.07 -28.79
N ASP A 564 4.35 3.59 -29.89
CA ASP A 564 3.41 4.74 -29.86
C ASP A 564 2.00 4.35 -29.39
N GLU A 565 1.72 3.05 -29.39
CA GLU A 565 0.47 2.49 -28.87
C GLU A 565 0.49 2.31 -27.36
N HIS A 566 1.64 2.43 -26.69
CA HIS A 566 1.73 2.18 -25.26
C HIS A 566 0.92 3.20 -24.47
N LEU A 567 0.10 2.73 -23.52
CA LEU A 567 -0.64 3.55 -22.58
C LEU A 567 -0.08 3.40 -21.17
N PHE A 568 0.31 4.52 -20.57
CA PHE A 568 0.70 4.59 -19.16
C PHE A 568 -0.33 5.42 -18.39
N PHE A 569 -0.93 4.83 -17.34
CA PHE A 569 -1.91 5.56 -16.52
C PHE A 569 -1.50 5.70 -15.07
N ILE A 570 -1.73 6.88 -14.51
CA ILE A 570 -1.40 7.26 -13.13
C ILE A 570 -2.70 7.45 -12.35
N THR A 571 -2.83 6.74 -11.23
CA THR A 571 -4.07 6.72 -10.40
C THR A 571 -3.89 7.16 -8.94
N GLY A 572 -2.66 7.54 -8.57
CA GLY A 572 -2.37 8.20 -7.30
C GLY A 572 -2.43 9.71 -7.48
N GLY A 573 -1.29 10.37 -7.73
CA GLY A 573 -1.28 11.82 -7.93
C GLY A 573 0.06 12.38 -8.36
N LEU A 574 0.09 13.69 -8.62
CA LEU A 574 1.28 14.43 -9.04
C LEU A 574 1.41 15.69 -8.20
N GLU A 575 2.60 15.94 -7.67
CA GLU A 575 2.98 17.11 -6.88
C GLU A 575 4.35 17.59 -7.35
N LEU A 576 4.48 17.80 -8.66
CA LEU A 576 5.74 18.08 -9.33
C LEU A 576 6.05 19.58 -9.31
N ASN A 577 7.21 19.93 -8.77
CA ASN A 577 7.86 21.22 -9.03
C ASN A 577 8.67 21.16 -10.32
N GLY A 578 8.10 20.58 -11.38
CA GLY A 578 8.77 20.28 -12.64
C GLY A 578 7.79 19.86 -13.73
N ASP A 579 8.33 19.41 -14.85
CA ASP A 579 7.55 19.16 -16.07
C ASP A 579 7.26 17.67 -16.29
N ILE A 580 6.20 17.41 -17.05
CA ILE A 580 5.93 16.11 -17.66
C ILE A 580 6.22 16.24 -19.15
N ASN A 581 7.11 15.38 -19.66
CA ASN A 581 7.47 15.36 -21.08
C ASN A 581 7.08 14.01 -21.69
N ILE A 582 6.17 14.04 -22.64
CA ILE A 582 5.69 12.87 -23.39
C ILE A 582 6.24 12.97 -24.81
N THR A 583 7.24 12.16 -25.12
CA THR A 583 7.87 12.19 -26.45
C THR A 583 7.04 11.44 -27.49
N LYS A 584 6.33 10.40 -27.05
CA LYS A 584 5.39 9.58 -27.84
C LYS A 584 4.54 8.71 -26.91
N GLY A 585 3.55 8.02 -27.47
CA GLY A 585 2.68 7.12 -26.71
C GLY A 585 1.47 7.82 -26.09
N ASN A 586 0.85 7.17 -25.12
CA ASN A 586 -0.37 7.62 -24.48
C ASN A 586 -0.17 7.72 -22.97
N LEU A 587 -0.47 8.88 -22.37
CA LEU A 587 -0.44 9.06 -20.93
C LEU A 587 -1.83 9.45 -20.42
N LEU A 588 -2.33 8.75 -19.40
CA LEU A 588 -3.64 9.00 -18.78
C LEU A 588 -3.49 9.35 -17.30
N LEU A 589 -4.01 10.50 -16.90
CA LEU A 589 -4.25 10.84 -15.50
C LEU A 589 -5.69 10.45 -15.14
N SER A 590 -5.90 9.65 -14.10
CA SER A 590 -7.24 9.17 -13.76
C SER A 590 -7.43 9.08 -12.25
N GLY A 591 -8.68 9.17 -11.80
CA GLY A 591 -9.06 8.58 -10.52
C GLY A 591 -8.98 7.05 -10.56
N ARG A 592 -9.46 6.40 -9.50
CA ARG A 592 -9.55 4.93 -9.46
C ARG A 592 -10.78 4.47 -8.68
N PRO A 593 -11.29 3.25 -8.93
CA PRO A 593 -12.30 2.65 -8.07
C PRO A 593 -11.85 2.62 -6.61
N THR A 594 -12.79 2.86 -5.70
CA THR A 594 -12.57 2.62 -4.27
C THR A 594 -12.19 1.15 -4.08
N PRO A 595 -11.07 0.82 -3.40
CA PRO A 595 -10.68 -0.56 -3.19
C PRO A 595 -11.75 -1.32 -2.42
N HIS A 596 -12.26 -2.41 -2.99
CA HIS A 596 -13.11 -3.38 -2.29
C HIS A 596 -12.40 -4.72 -2.18
N ALA A 597 -12.73 -5.49 -1.14
CA ALA A 597 -12.21 -6.84 -0.96
C ALA A 597 -12.64 -7.73 -2.14
N TYR A 598 -11.70 -8.52 -2.67
CA TYR A 598 -11.91 -9.33 -3.88
C TYR A 598 -13.04 -10.34 -3.67
N ASP A 599 -13.96 -10.50 -4.63
CA ASP A 599 -15.03 -11.50 -4.53
C ASP A 599 -14.48 -12.88 -4.92
N HIS A 600 -14.04 -13.65 -3.92
CA HIS A 600 -13.53 -15.01 -4.12
C HIS A 600 -14.59 -16.01 -4.57
N LEU A 601 -15.87 -15.72 -4.38
CA LEU A 601 -16.97 -16.60 -4.81
C LEU A 601 -17.21 -16.46 -6.31
N LYS A 602 -17.10 -15.23 -6.84
CA LYS A 602 -17.23 -14.93 -8.27
C LYS A 602 -15.90 -14.91 -9.02
N GLY A 603 -14.77 -14.89 -8.31
CA GLY A 603 -13.43 -14.82 -8.91
C GLY A 603 -13.16 -13.51 -9.64
N LYS A 604 -13.59 -12.37 -9.10
CA LYS A 604 -13.37 -11.05 -9.70
C LYS A 604 -13.21 -9.91 -8.69
N ASP A 605 -12.55 -8.83 -9.12
CA ASP A 605 -12.55 -7.57 -8.40
C ASP A 605 -13.97 -7.00 -8.32
N VAL A 606 -14.27 -6.33 -7.20
CA VAL A 606 -15.54 -5.64 -6.99
C VAL A 606 -15.35 -4.18 -7.36
N ILE A 607 -15.95 -3.78 -8.48
CA ILE A 607 -15.92 -2.41 -9.01
C ILE A 607 -17.35 -1.89 -8.94
N ILE A 608 -17.53 -0.72 -8.32
CA ILE A 608 -18.80 -0.02 -8.22
C ILE A 608 -18.66 1.27 -9.03
N GLU A 609 -19.49 1.42 -10.06
CA GLU A 609 -19.33 2.47 -11.08
C GLU A 609 -19.44 3.90 -10.51
N ASP A 610 -20.22 4.11 -9.46
CA ASP A 610 -20.39 5.40 -8.79
C ASP A 610 -19.58 5.54 -7.48
N ASP A 611 -18.68 4.60 -7.17
CA ASP A 611 -17.77 4.64 -6.01
C ASP A 611 -16.30 4.67 -6.45
N TRP A 612 -15.80 5.88 -6.69
CA TRP A 612 -14.45 6.14 -7.16
C TRP A 612 -13.76 7.20 -6.30
N ILE A 613 -12.44 7.09 -6.19
CA ILE A 613 -11.58 8.03 -5.49
C ILE A 613 -11.14 9.11 -6.48
N ASP A 614 -11.47 10.35 -6.13
CA ASP A 614 -11.05 11.54 -6.86
C ASP A 614 -9.58 11.88 -6.62
N ARG A 615 -8.88 12.32 -7.67
CA ARG A 615 -7.44 12.65 -7.63
C ARG A 615 -7.13 14.06 -8.10
N THR A 616 -5.97 14.56 -7.68
CA THR A 616 -5.43 15.87 -8.04
C THR A 616 -4.04 15.73 -8.65
N PHE A 617 -3.73 16.56 -9.63
CA PHE A 617 -2.47 16.51 -10.36
C PHE A 617 -1.87 17.91 -10.53
N ASN A 618 -0.66 18.12 -10.03
CA ASN A 618 0.06 19.38 -10.08
C ASN A 618 1.42 19.18 -10.78
N ALA A 619 1.71 20.03 -11.77
CA ALA A 619 2.98 20.11 -12.49
C ALA A 619 3.20 21.54 -13.01
N ASN A 620 4.41 21.87 -13.45
CA ASN A 620 4.66 23.17 -14.09
C ASN A 620 4.07 23.18 -15.51
N THR A 621 4.53 22.24 -16.34
CA THR A 621 4.11 22.09 -17.73
C THR A 621 3.96 20.63 -18.10
N ILE A 622 2.95 20.31 -18.90
CA ILE A 622 2.76 19.01 -19.56
C ILE A 622 3.01 19.23 -21.05
N ASN A 623 4.13 18.69 -21.53
CA ASN A 623 4.59 18.80 -22.91
C ASN A 623 4.32 17.48 -23.65
N VAL A 624 3.61 17.54 -24.77
CA VAL A 624 3.28 16.37 -25.61
C VAL A 624 3.82 16.60 -27.02
N GLU A 625 4.87 15.85 -27.37
CA GLU A 625 5.50 15.96 -28.68
C GLU A 625 4.77 15.14 -29.74
N HIS A 626 4.31 13.94 -29.39
CA HIS A 626 3.56 13.05 -30.25
C HIS A 626 2.68 12.12 -29.39
N GLY A 627 1.59 11.61 -29.97
CA GLY A 627 0.65 10.73 -29.27
C GLY A 627 -0.43 11.49 -28.50
N ASN A 628 -0.89 10.92 -27.38
CA ASN A 628 -2.09 11.42 -26.69
C ASN A 628 -1.86 11.61 -25.20
N PHE A 629 -2.37 12.72 -24.66
CA PHE A 629 -2.47 12.96 -23.23
C PHE A 629 -3.94 13.06 -22.81
N TYR A 630 -4.34 12.29 -21.81
CA TYR A 630 -5.70 12.19 -21.34
C TYR A 630 -5.82 12.58 -19.86
N VAL A 631 -6.86 13.35 -19.55
CA VAL A 631 -7.37 13.54 -18.20
C VAL A 631 -8.73 12.83 -18.10
N GLY A 632 -8.76 11.76 -17.31
CA GLY A 632 -9.85 10.80 -17.20
C GLY A 632 -10.97 11.19 -16.25
N ARG A 633 -11.79 10.19 -15.89
CA ARG A 633 -12.82 10.33 -14.86
C ARG A 633 -12.21 10.45 -13.47
N ASN A 634 -12.97 11.04 -12.55
CA ASN A 634 -12.60 11.20 -11.14
C ASN A 634 -11.24 11.92 -10.96
N VAL A 635 -10.99 12.91 -11.83
CA VAL A 635 -9.92 13.90 -11.66
C VAL A 635 -10.56 15.20 -11.20
N GLN A 636 -10.31 15.59 -9.96
CA GLN A 636 -10.90 16.79 -9.37
C GLN A 636 -10.24 18.06 -9.93
N SER A 637 -8.91 18.08 -10.00
CA SER A 637 -8.18 19.23 -10.53
C SER A 637 -6.85 18.88 -11.19
N VAL A 638 -6.49 19.65 -12.20
CA VAL A 638 -5.17 19.65 -12.83
C VAL A 638 -4.62 21.09 -12.85
N ASN A 639 -3.47 21.30 -12.21
CA ASN A 639 -2.77 22.59 -12.24
C ASN A 639 -1.47 22.41 -13.02
N ALA A 640 -1.46 22.83 -14.28
CA ALA A 640 -0.30 22.79 -15.17
C ALA A 640 -0.54 23.64 -16.41
N ASN A 641 0.52 24.16 -17.03
CA ASN A 641 0.46 24.60 -18.42
C ASN A 641 0.52 23.37 -19.35
N PHE A 642 0.03 23.51 -20.57
CA PHE A 642 0.00 22.44 -21.57
C PHE A 642 0.64 22.92 -22.87
N SER A 643 1.45 22.07 -23.48
CA SER A 643 2.05 22.32 -24.80
C SER A 643 1.91 21.07 -25.65
N ALA A 644 1.39 21.21 -26.87
CA ALA A 644 1.26 20.10 -27.82
C ALA A 644 1.78 20.49 -29.21
N GLN A 645 2.48 19.56 -29.84
CA GLN A 645 3.06 19.72 -31.19
C GLN A 645 3.01 18.40 -31.98
N ASN A 646 3.50 18.39 -33.22
CA ASN A 646 3.54 17.26 -34.16
C ASN A 646 2.33 16.30 -34.12
N GLN A 647 1.13 16.85 -34.36
CA GLN A 647 -0.13 16.11 -34.38
C GLN A 647 -0.52 15.43 -33.05
N ALA A 648 0.09 15.84 -31.93
CA ALA A 648 -0.32 15.37 -30.61
C ALA A 648 -1.74 15.81 -30.25
N ASN A 649 -2.42 15.01 -29.41
CA ASN A 649 -3.77 15.32 -28.94
C ASN A 649 -3.79 15.48 -27.41
N LEU A 650 -4.40 16.57 -26.96
CA LEU A 650 -4.72 16.82 -25.56
C LEU A 650 -6.21 16.56 -25.33
N HIS A 651 -6.56 15.64 -24.45
CA HIS A 651 -7.92 15.37 -24.00
C HIS A 651 -8.06 15.78 -22.54
N LEU A 652 -8.59 16.98 -22.30
CA LEU A 652 -8.66 17.57 -20.97
C LEU A 652 -10.09 17.46 -20.43
N GLY A 653 -10.28 16.57 -19.44
CA GLY A 653 -11.58 16.18 -18.89
C GLY A 653 -12.15 14.96 -19.59
N PHE A 654 -13.04 14.23 -18.89
CA PHE A 654 -13.62 13.00 -19.41
C PHE A 654 -14.55 13.27 -20.61
N ILE A 655 -14.32 12.58 -21.72
CA ILE A 655 -15.12 12.65 -22.95
C ILE A 655 -15.69 11.26 -23.26
N GLN A 656 -17.02 11.15 -23.31
CA GLN A 656 -17.72 9.92 -23.68
C GLN A 656 -17.21 9.39 -25.04
N ASN A 657 -16.96 8.08 -25.13
CA ASN A 657 -16.42 7.38 -26.31
C ASN A 657 -15.02 7.78 -26.79
N HIS A 658 -14.30 8.66 -26.09
CA HIS A 658 -12.96 9.09 -26.49
C HIS A 658 -11.92 8.88 -25.38
N THR A 659 -12.26 9.20 -24.14
CA THR A 659 -11.32 9.07 -23.01
C THR A 659 -11.33 7.63 -22.48
N PRO A 660 -10.17 6.95 -22.39
CA PRO A 660 -10.09 5.61 -21.84
C PRO A 660 -10.48 5.54 -20.35
N VAL A 661 -11.26 4.52 -19.98
CA VAL A 661 -11.50 4.14 -18.57
C VAL A 661 -10.62 2.94 -18.26
N CYS A 662 -9.55 3.16 -17.51
CA CYS A 662 -8.55 2.14 -17.22
C CYS A 662 -8.58 1.74 -15.74
N ILE A 663 -8.69 0.44 -15.48
CA ILE A 663 -8.79 -0.12 -14.12
C ILE A 663 -7.68 -1.12 -13.93
N ARG A 664 -6.87 -0.92 -12.88
CA ARG A 664 -5.89 -1.91 -12.40
C ARG A 664 -6.47 -2.67 -11.20
N SER A 665 -6.44 -3.99 -11.29
CA SER A 665 -6.83 -4.90 -10.21
C SER A 665 -5.86 -4.77 -9.03
N ASP A 666 -6.36 -4.40 -7.85
CA ASP A 666 -5.56 -4.44 -6.62
C ASP A 666 -5.22 -5.89 -6.24
N TYR A 667 -6.06 -6.86 -6.63
CA TYR A 667 -5.85 -8.27 -6.34
C TYR A 667 -4.79 -8.93 -7.23
N SER A 668 -4.73 -8.62 -8.52
CA SER A 668 -3.80 -9.31 -9.44
C SER A 668 -2.66 -8.43 -9.97
N GLY A 669 -2.75 -7.12 -9.78
CA GLY A 669 -1.83 -6.15 -10.39
C GLY A 669 -2.04 -5.92 -11.88
N LYS A 670 -2.96 -6.66 -12.53
CA LYS A 670 -3.23 -6.58 -13.96
C LYS A 670 -4.24 -5.48 -14.29
N VAL A 671 -4.17 -4.98 -15.52
CA VAL A 671 -5.20 -4.11 -16.09
C VAL A 671 -6.42 -4.96 -16.46
N LEU A 672 -7.59 -4.62 -15.93
CA LEU A 672 -8.86 -5.32 -16.15
C LEU A 672 -9.58 -4.83 -17.41
N SER A 673 -9.62 -3.52 -17.57
CA SER A 673 -10.20 -2.81 -18.71
C SER A 673 -9.37 -1.55 -18.95
N CYS A 674 -9.30 -1.10 -20.21
CA CYS A 674 -8.70 0.17 -20.61
C CYS A 674 -9.10 0.46 -22.06
N GLN A 675 -10.28 1.05 -22.21
CA GLN A 675 -10.87 1.38 -23.51
C GLN A 675 -11.72 2.64 -23.36
N ALA A 676 -12.00 3.31 -24.48
CA ALA A 676 -12.94 4.41 -24.48
C ALA A 676 -14.37 3.88 -24.27
N GLU A 677 -15.12 4.48 -23.36
CA GLU A 677 -16.43 3.98 -22.93
C GLU A 677 -17.50 5.07 -22.98
N ASN A 678 -18.76 4.63 -23.14
CA ASN A 678 -19.94 5.47 -22.99
C ASN A 678 -20.63 5.13 -21.66
N LEU A 679 -20.35 5.89 -20.62
CA LEU A 679 -20.91 5.69 -19.29
C LEU A 679 -22.39 6.07 -19.26
N GLU A 680 -23.18 5.36 -18.46
CA GLU A 680 -24.58 5.71 -18.19
C GLU A 680 -24.67 7.14 -17.64
N GLU A 681 -25.73 7.88 -18.00
CA GLU A 681 -25.85 9.31 -17.66
C GLU A 681 -25.75 9.55 -16.15
N LYS A 682 -26.32 8.68 -15.31
CA LYS A 682 -26.21 8.81 -13.84
C LYS A 682 -24.75 8.76 -13.37
N VAL A 683 -23.96 7.82 -13.89
CA VAL A 683 -22.52 7.67 -13.56
C VAL A 683 -21.73 8.84 -14.14
N TYR A 684 -22.03 9.24 -15.36
CA TYR A 684 -21.41 10.41 -15.98
C TYR A 684 -21.65 11.69 -15.15
N GLN A 685 -22.86 11.86 -14.61
CA GLN A 685 -23.19 12.99 -13.74
C GLN A 685 -22.49 12.92 -12.38
N SER A 686 -22.21 11.72 -11.85
CA SER A 686 -21.46 11.57 -10.58
C SER A 686 -19.96 11.85 -10.71
N ILE A 687 -19.39 11.81 -11.92
CA ILE A 687 -18.00 12.20 -12.17
C ILE A 687 -17.84 13.70 -11.90
N PRO A 688 -16.83 14.14 -11.12
CA PRO A 688 -16.59 15.57 -10.92
C PRO A 688 -16.22 16.26 -12.23
N THR A 689 -16.68 17.50 -12.41
CA THR A 689 -16.15 18.38 -13.47
C THR A 689 -14.71 18.74 -13.12
N THR A 690 -13.76 18.33 -13.96
CA THR A 690 -12.33 18.57 -13.69
C THR A 690 -12.00 20.05 -13.78
N LYS A 691 -11.46 20.63 -12.70
CA LYS A 691 -11.00 22.02 -12.67
C LYS A 691 -9.57 22.11 -13.19
N ILE A 692 -9.35 22.82 -14.28
CA ILE A 692 -8.04 22.96 -14.89
C ILE A 692 -7.60 24.42 -14.80
N SER A 693 -6.43 24.65 -14.21
CA SER A 693 -5.81 25.98 -14.13
C SER A 693 -4.47 25.95 -14.85
N GLY A 694 -4.40 26.65 -15.98
CA GLY A 694 -3.17 26.81 -16.76
C GLY A 694 -3.43 27.10 -18.23
N ASN A 695 -2.38 27.51 -18.93
CA ASN A 695 -2.46 27.92 -20.33
C ASN A 695 -2.18 26.74 -21.27
N VAL A 696 -2.73 26.78 -22.48
CA VAL A 696 -2.53 25.76 -23.52
C VAL A 696 -1.88 26.39 -24.75
N ASN A 697 -0.82 25.77 -25.25
CA ASN A 697 -0.17 26.13 -26.51
C ASN A 697 -0.25 24.96 -27.49
N LEU A 698 -0.80 25.21 -28.68
CA LEU A 698 -0.94 24.23 -29.76
C LEU A 698 -0.11 24.63 -30.97
N ALA A 699 0.73 23.71 -31.45
CA ALA A 699 1.52 23.86 -32.67
C ALA A 699 1.36 22.66 -33.61
N ASP A 700 1.80 22.78 -34.86
CA ASP A 700 2.07 21.66 -35.77
C ASP A 700 0.92 20.65 -35.94
N ASN A 701 -0.28 21.15 -36.20
CA ASN A 701 -1.52 20.37 -36.38
C ASN A 701 -1.94 19.56 -35.15
N SER A 702 -1.47 19.91 -33.94
CA SER A 702 -1.97 19.35 -32.69
C SER A 702 -3.41 19.77 -32.41
N LYS A 703 -4.06 19.00 -31.54
CA LYS A 703 -5.47 19.17 -31.18
C LYS A 703 -5.68 19.26 -29.67
N LEU A 704 -6.65 20.06 -29.28
CA LEU A 704 -7.19 20.11 -27.91
C LEU A 704 -8.67 19.72 -27.94
N ALA A 705 -9.03 18.71 -27.15
CA ALA A 705 -10.40 18.31 -26.88
C ALA A 705 -10.71 18.55 -25.39
N LEU A 706 -11.67 19.41 -25.09
CA LEU A 706 -12.17 19.66 -23.73
C LEU A 706 -13.41 18.80 -23.49
N GLY A 707 -13.38 17.96 -22.46
CA GLY A 707 -14.48 17.11 -21.99
C GLY A 707 -15.26 17.73 -20.84
N LYS A 708 -15.72 16.91 -19.89
CA LYS A 708 -16.35 17.39 -18.65
C LYS A 708 -15.34 18.14 -17.77
N THR A 709 -15.11 19.42 -18.05
CA THR A 709 -14.05 20.23 -17.44
C THR A 709 -14.42 21.70 -17.37
N GLU A 710 -13.83 22.40 -16.40
CA GLU A 710 -13.73 23.85 -16.37
C GLU A 710 -12.24 24.24 -16.57
N LEU A 711 -11.88 24.72 -17.76
CA LEU A 711 -10.54 25.23 -18.07
C LEU A 711 -10.49 26.74 -17.85
N LYS A 712 -9.70 27.18 -16.88
CA LYS A 712 -9.33 28.58 -16.69
C LYS A 712 -7.93 28.84 -17.22
N GLY A 713 -7.83 29.55 -18.34
CA GLY A 713 -6.55 29.90 -18.93
C GLY A 713 -6.61 30.41 -20.37
N HIS A 714 -5.43 30.76 -20.86
CA HIS A 714 -5.19 31.22 -22.23
C HIS A 714 -4.90 30.04 -23.15
N ILE A 715 -5.46 30.06 -24.37
CA ILE A 715 -5.19 29.11 -25.45
C ILE A 715 -4.55 29.88 -26.62
N THR A 716 -3.31 29.51 -26.93
CA THR A 716 -2.57 30.00 -28.10
C THR A 716 -2.47 28.90 -29.13
N THR A 717 -2.70 29.21 -30.40
CA THR A 717 -2.61 28.20 -31.45
C THR A 717 -1.87 28.66 -32.69
N SER A 718 -1.09 27.78 -33.33
CA SER A 718 -0.55 27.98 -34.68
C SER A 718 -1.57 27.63 -35.77
N PRO A 719 -1.33 27.95 -37.05
CA PRO A 719 -2.17 27.49 -38.15
C PRO A 719 -2.35 25.96 -38.17
N ASN A 720 -3.51 25.50 -38.64
CA ASN A 720 -3.94 24.10 -38.77
C ASN A 720 -4.22 23.32 -37.48
N THR A 721 -4.18 23.98 -36.32
CA THR A 721 -4.55 23.38 -35.03
C THR A 721 -6.06 23.42 -34.81
N GLU A 722 -6.57 22.59 -33.91
CA GLU A 722 -8.01 22.50 -33.62
C GLU A 722 -8.27 22.49 -32.12
N VAL A 723 -9.22 23.32 -31.69
CA VAL A 723 -9.79 23.33 -30.34
C VAL A 723 -11.23 22.86 -30.43
N GLN A 724 -11.58 21.79 -29.74
CA GLN A 724 -12.91 21.21 -29.71
C GLN A 724 -13.44 21.14 -28.28
N LEU A 725 -14.67 21.60 -28.05
CA LEU A 725 -15.35 21.52 -26.76
C LEU A 725 -16.52 20.54 -26.85
N TYR A 726 -16.56 19.55 -25.97
CA TYR A 726 -17.64 18.55 -25.85
C TYR A 726 -18.71 18.97 -24.82
N LYS A 727 -19.73 18.12 -24.64
CA LYS A 727 -20.77 18.30 -23.61
C LYS A 727 -20.11 18.54 -22.24
N ASP A 728 -20.62 19.53 -21.51
CA ASP A 728 -20.19 19.97 -20.18
C ASP A 728 -18.74 20.51 -20.12
N ALA A 729 -18.14 20.82 -21.28
CA ALA A 729 -16.89 21.57 -21.35
C ALA A 729 -17.15 23.06 -21.16
N HIS A 730 -16.40 23.67 -20.25
CA HIS A 730 -16.44 25.10 -19.98
C HIS A 730 -15.04 25.68 -20.06
N TRP A 731 -14.80 26.55 -21.06
CA TRP A 731 -13.58 27.34 -21.15
C TRP A 731 -13.82 28.75 -20.62
N ILE A 732 -13.00 29.20 -19.67
CA ILE A 732 -13.00 30.54 -19.09
C ILE A 732 -11.70 31.25 -19.48
N MET A 733 -11.82 32.26 -20.35
CA MET A 733 -10.69 33.05 -20.83
C MET A 733 -10.19 34.02 -19.74
N SER A 734 -8.86 34.11 -19.60
CA SER A 734 -8.19 35.04 -18.69
C SER A 734 -7.71 36.34 -19.35
N ASN A 735 -7.66 36.39 -20.69
CA ASN A 735 -7.14 37.48 -21.52
C ASN A 735 -7.65 37.31 -22.97
N ASP A 736 -7.14 38.12 -23.90
CA ASP A 736 -7.37 37.91 -25.34
C ASP A 736 -6.83 36.55 -25.79
N ASN A 737 -7.54 35.88 -26.69
CA ASN A 737 -7.20 34.55 -27.19
C ASN A 737 -7.22 34.50 -28.72
N THR A 738 -6.31 33.72 -29.31
CA THR A 738 -6.28 33.48 -30.76
C THR A 738 -6.21 31.98 -31.04
N VAL A 739 -7.28 31.47 -31.68
CA VAL A 739 -7.42 30.06 -32.09
C VAL A 739 -7.55 29.96 -33.61
N ASP A 740 -7.07 28.87 -34.22
CA ASP A 740 -7.20 28.66 -35.67
C ASP A 740 -8.56 28.07 -36.04
N ASN A 741 -8.84 26.84 -35.57
CA ASN A 741 -10.14 26.16 -35.75
C ASN A 741 -10.78 25.91 -34.38
N LEU A 742 -12.04 26.34 -34.22
CA LEU A 742 -12.84 26.16 -33.01
C LEU A 742 -14.11 25.37 -33.34
N VAL A 743 -14.30 24.25 -32.65
CA VAL A 743 -15.47 23.37 -32.78
C VAL A 743 -16.20 23.32 -31.44
N LEU A 744 -17.48 23.66 -31.43
CA LEU A 744 -18.33 23.57 -30.25
C LEU A 744 -19.35 22.44 -30.45
N ASN A 745 -19.48 21.54 -29.48
CA ASN A 745 -20.55 20.55 -29.45
C ASN A 745 -21.64 20.98 -28.45
N GLU A 746 -22.85 20.45 -28.62
CA GLU A 746 -23.99 20.77 -27.76
C GLU A 746 -23.66 20.59 -26.27
N GLY A 747 -24.05 21.58 -25.46
CA GLY A 747 -23.74 21.63 -24.03
C GLY A 747 -22.35 22.18 -23.68
N SER A 748 -21.53 22.58 -24.66
CA SER A 748 -20.27 23.29 -24.42
C SER A 748 -20.46 24.79 -24.20
N ARG A 749 -19.56 25.38 -23.42
CA ARG A 749 -19.58 26.80 -23.07
C ARG A 749 -18.20 27.44 -23.15
N VAL A 750 -18.14 28.65 -23.69
CA VAL A 750 -16.98 29.55 -23.64
C VAL A 750 -17.38 30.83 -22.92
N SER A 751 -16.72 31.19 -21.82
CA SER A 751 -16.87 32.49 -21.15
C SER A 751 -15.67 33.34 -21.52
N LEU A 752 -15.94 34.48 -22.17
CA LEU A 752 -14.87 35.34 -22.69
C LEU A 752 -14.10 36.06 -21.58
N ASN A 753 -14.58 36.03 -20.35
CA ASN A 753 -13.86 36.48 -19.17
C ASN A 753 -14.18 35.61 -17.95
N GLY A 754 -13.29 35.64 -16.97
CA GLY A 754 -13.52 35.11 -15.62
C GLY A 754 -13.67 36.18 -14.54
N ASP A 755 -13.46 37.45 -14.91
CA ASP A 755 -13.70 38.65 -14.09
C ASP A 755 -14.55 39.59 -14.94
N GLU A 756 -15.72 39.96 -14.42
CA GLU A 756 -16.74 40.76 -15.10
C GLU A 756 -16.22 42.17 -15.49
N ASN A 757 -15.15 42.64 -14.86
CA ASN A 757 -14.51 43.93 -15.15
C ASN A 757 -13.56 43.90 -16.35
N ASN A 758 -13.15 42.72 -16.83
CA ASN A 758 -12.22 42.59 -17.94
C ASN A 758 -12.94 42.29 -19.24
N THR A 759 -12.53 42.97 -20.30
CA THR A 759 -13.01 42.70 -21.66
C THR A 759 -11.97 42.05 -22.53
N ASN A 760 -12.25 40.84 -22.99
CA ASN A 760 -11.33 40.08 -23.84
C ASN A 760 -11.90 39.89 -25.25
N ILE A 761 -11.00 39.65 -26.19
CA ILE A 761 -11.26 39.34 -27.58
C ILE A 761 -10.88 37.88 -27.87
N LEU A 762 -11.82 37.09 -28.36
CA LEU A 762 -11.56 35.78 -28.95
C LEU A 762 -11.44 35.91 -30.47
N THR A 763 -10.23 35.74 -31.01
CA THR A 763 -9.98 35.72 -32.45
C THR A 763 -9.94 34.29 -32.97
N ILE A 764 -10.76 33.99 -33.99
CA ILE A 764 -10.83 32.71 -34.68
C ILE A 764 -10.33 32.93 -36.11
N ASN A 765 -9.13 32.42 -36.43
CA ASN A 765 -8.47 32.75 -37.69
C ASN A 765 -9.08 32.03 -38.90
N ARG A 766 -9.51 30.76 -38.76
CA ARG A 766 -9.92 29.94 -39.91
C ARG A 766 -11.36 29.45 -39.86
N SER A 767 -11.78 28.78 -38.81
CA SER A 767 -13.13 28.24 -38.78
C SER A 767 -13.73 28.18 -37.37
N LEU A 768 -15.01 28.56 -37.28
CA LEU A 768 -15.89 28.30 -36.16
C LEU A 768 -17.00 27.35 -36.64
N SER A 769 -17.16 26.20 -35.99
CA SER A 769 -18.21 25.24 -36.36
C SER A 769 -18.93 24.59 -35.17
N GLY A 770 -20.14 24.07 -35.41
CA GLY A 770 -20.90 23.26 -34.46
C GLY A 770 -21.99 24.03 -33.71
N ASN A 771 -22.26 23.66 -32.46
CA ASN A 771 -23.28 24.30 -31.62
C ASN A 771 -22.76 24.52 -30.20
N GLY A 772 -22.95 25.70 -29.61
CA GLY A 772 -22.48 25.97 -28.25
C GLY A 772 -22.90 27.33 -27.70
N ILE A 773 -22.45 27.62 -26.48
CA ILE A 773 -22.82 28.83 -25.73
C ILE A 773 -21.59 29.71 -25.54
N PHE A 774 -21.72 30.99 -25.86
CA PHE A 774 -20.74 32.01 -25.49
C PHE A 774 -21.33 32.93 -24.42
N ARG A 775 -20.59 33.16 -23.33
CA ARG A 775 -20.95 34.13 -22.29
C ARG A 775 -20.09 35.39 -22.42
N PHE A 776 -20.75 36.53 -22.38
CA PHE A 776 -20.21 37.86 -22.51
C PHE A 776 -20.47 38.66 -21.24
N SER A 777 -19.51 39.51 -20.88
CA SER A 777 -19.79 40.69 -20.06
C SER A 777 -19.68 41.96 -20.89
N THR A 778 -20.62 42.87 -20.65
CA THR A 778 -20.68 44.19 -21.30
C THR A 778 -20.88 45.29 -20.27
N HIS A 779 -20.45 46.49 -20.65
CA HIS A 779 -20.83 47.77 -20.04
C HIS A 779 -21.41 48.62 -21.18
N THR A 780 -22.70 48.43 -21.46
CA THR A 780 -23.34 49.05 -22.62
C THR A 780 -23.31 50.58 -22.56
N SER A 781 -23.39 51.18 -21.36
CA SER A 781 -23.22 52.62 -21.13
C SER A 781 -21.91 53.18 -21.67
N ASP A 782 -20.82 52.41 -21.52
CA ASP A 782 -19.46 52.80 -21.91
C ASP A 782 -19.08 52.27 -23.30
N GLN A 783 -19.97 51.51 -23.95
CA GLN A 783 -19.74 50.81 -25.22
C GLN A 783 -18.54 49.85 -25.18
N VAL A 784 -18.27 49.27 -23.99
CA VAL A 784 -17.19 48.31 -23.77
C VAL A 784 -17.79 46.93 -23.54
N GLY A 785 -17.16 45.88 -24.08
CA GLY A 785 -17.65 44.51 -23.92
C GLY A 785 -16.71 43.49 -24.53
N ASN A 786 -16.93 42.22 -24.19
CA ASN A 786 -16.21 41.11 -24.83
C ASN A 786 -16.51 41.05 -26.34
N LYS A 787 -15.58 40.51 -27.13
CA LYS A 787 -15.72 40.41 -28.59
C LYS A 787 -15.29 39.05 -29.12
N ILE A 788 -15.97 38.57 -30.14
CA ILE A 788 -15.52 37.43 -30.97
C ILE A 788 -15.24 37.96 -32.37
N LEU A 789 -14.03 37.73 -32.88
CA LEU A 789 -13.61 38.07 -34.22
C LEU A 789 -13.36 36.80 -35.04
N ILE A 790 -14.17 36.55 -36.05
CA ILE A 790 -14.01 35.40 -36.95
C ILE A 790 -13.48 35.90 -38.29
N LYS A 791 -12.26 35.48 -38.66
CA LYS A 791 -11.62 35.90 -39.92
C LYS A 791 -11.94 34.96 -41.09
N GLY A 792 -12.27 33.70 -40.80
CA GLY A 792 -12.63 32.71 -41.79
C GLY A 792 -14.12 32.36 -41.76
N ALA A 793 -14.46 31.07 -41.85
CA ALA A 793 -15.85 30.61 -41.93
C ALA A 793 -16.50 30.45 -40.54
N ALA A 794 -17.79 30.74 -40.44
CA ALA A 794 -18.61 30.46 -39.26
C ALA A 794 -19.86 29.66 -39.68
N LEU A 795 -20.03 28.44 -39.17
CA LEU A 795 -21.11 27.53 -39.55
C LEU A 795 -21.69 26.83 -38.32
N GLY A 796 -22.92 27.12 -37.90
CA GLY A 796 -23.47 26.49 -36.70
C GLY A 796 -24.57 27.27 -36.00
N ASN A 797 -24.97 26.81 -34.81
CA ASN A 797 -25.92 27.50 -33.94
C ASN A 797 -25.25 27.92 -32.63
N TYR A 798 -25.19 29.22 -32.36
CA TYR A 798 -24.51 29.76 -31.19
C TYR A 798 -25.47 30.58 -30.34
N GLN A 799 -25.55 30.27 -29.05
CA GLN A 799 -26.26 31.08 -28.07
C GLN A 799 -25.32 32.09 -27.45
N PHE A 800 -25.78 33.33 -27.29
CA PHE A 800 -25.04 34.42 -26.65
C PHE A 800 -25.71 34.80 -25.34
N ASP A 801 -25.08 34.42 -24.23
CA ASP A 801 -25.48 34.82 -22.88
C ASP A 801 -24.77 36.13 -22.54
N VAL A 802 -25.52 37.23 -22.47
CA VAL A 802 -24.96 38.56 -22.22
C VAL A 802 -25.33 39.04 -20.84
N GLU A 803 -24.32 39.38 -20.04
CA GLU A 803 -24.47 39.99 -18.73
C GLU A 803 -23.96 41.44 -18.79
N ASP A 804 -24.89 42.40 -18.68
CA ASP A 804 -24.57 43.82 -18.73
C ASP A 804 -24.44 44.38 -17.31
N GLN A 805 -23.29 45.00 -17.04
CA GLN A 805 -22.93 45.55 -15.72
C GLN A 805 -23.08 47.08 -15.67
N GLY A 806 -23.33 47.71 -16.80
CA GLY A 806 -23.56 49.16 -16.92
C GLY A 806 -25.04 49.50 -16.82
N ALA A 807 -25.58 49.57 -15.59
CA ALA A 807 -26.90 50.17 -15.32
C ALA A 807 -26.78 51.62 -14.85
#